data_AF-A0A284QVZ6-F1
#
_entry.id   AF-A0A284QVZ6-F1
#
_cell.length_a   1.000
_cell.length_b   1.000
_cell.length_c   1.000
_cell.angle_alpha   90.00
_cell.angle_beta   90.00
_cell.angle_gamma   90.00
#
_symmetry.space_group_name_H-M   'P 1'
#
loop_
_entity.id
_entity.type
_entity.pdbx_description
1 polymer ?
#
loop_
_entity_poly.entity_id
_entity_poly.type
_entity_poly.pdbx_seq_one_letter_code
_entity_poly.pdbx_strand_id
1 'polypeptide(L)'
;MQQATHPRLHLRDTRDAHIIFEAVRQGFLKPVTRRLNEAERSMSVRSGAVFVWEERDDESGLKRWTDGRLWGQSRMREPYLFYDEKLPSAHGGEPSTSPRSPPAFRFVDGVSRTIPSSSALLHQDRSGGNHPGLIKQAYSAWVQLSPTGTPRKWHLTAYFTYADLPTIPTVDADAILRNIIVPPGIYQSGKARKGDDGTTETFGHSALPPLHSAVGVYNMGVISGSSQRGHHLCGILGLLLHDSNTDAASEVCEGLSLLQHRGQDACGIVTCGPKGRFYQCKANGMVRDIFDEKAIQRLVGGMAVGHVRYPTAGSFNNAEAQPFYVNSPYGIVFAHNGNLINTASLLQFLDATAHRHINTSSDSELLLNIFANNLQQTGKFRINEEDIFTAIGGLMKQCKGAYACVAMLAGFGIIAFRDPNGIRPVGMAVRKSATTQGKDYLFASESVVADASGFSEWEDVKPGEAVIITRESVSRRQVAAPADFAPDIFEYVYFARPDSVLDGISVYRSRMAMGDALADEVRRVLAEQNLSVDVVIPVPDTSRVAALNLAQKLQLPYREGFIKNRYVGRTFIMPGQQMRKKNVRRKLNAMALEFSGKNILLVDDSIVRGTTSKEIIQMAKDVGAKKVVMASCAPPIRYPNVYGIDMPSRTELVAYGRDTSSIASAIGADLVIFQTLPDLISSVRQFNPHISAFDCSVFTGEYVTGGVDEPYLAALEGQRADNVRGKAKLNGINGSRREDVTVMSSGPMNGADDTVGLHNTWQSN
;
A
#
# COMPACT_ATOMS: atom_id res chain seq x y z
N MET A 1 -14.67 25.33 -29.66
CA MET A 1 -13.94 25.72 -28.44
C MET A 1 -14.82 25.43 -27.25
N GLN A 2 -14.31 24.77 -26.22
CA GLN A 2 -15.05 24.42 -25.02
C GLN A 2 -15.09 25.62 -24.07
N GLN A 3 -16.26 25.89 -23.47
CA GLN A 3 -16.50 27.03 -22.60
C GLN A 3 -16.95 26.57 -21.21
N ALA A 4 -16.99 27.50 -20.25
CA ALA A 4 -17.62 27.25 -18.96
C ALA A 4 -19.09 26.84 -19.15
N THR A 5 -19.56 25.88 -18.37
CA THR A 5 -20.97 25.47 -18.33
C THR A 5 -21.86 26.64 -17.94
N HIS A 6 -21.38 27.52 -17.04
CA HIS A 6 -21.94 28.83 -16.80
C HIS A 6 -20.83 29.88 -16.63
N PRO A 7 -20.89 31.05 -17.29
CA PRO A 7 -19.78 31.99 -17.29
C PRO A 7 -19.65 32.85 -16.02
N ARG A 8 -20.73 33.04 -15.27
CA ARG A 8 -20.75 33.90 -14.07
C ARG A 8 -21.88 33.54 -13.08
N LEU A 9 -21.63 32.71 -12.08
CA LEU A 9 -22.62 32.27 -11.09
C LEU A 9 -22.00 31.93 -9.73
N HIS A 10 -22.70 32.26 -8.65
CA HIS A 10 -22.34 31.93 -7.28
C HIS A 10 -23.25 30.82 -6.75
N LEU A 11 -22.64 29.74 -6.27
CA LEU A 11 -23.33 28.57 -5.70
C LEU A 11 -23.27 28.61 -4.18
N ARG A 12 -24.42 28.73 -3.54
CA ARG A 12 -24.51 28.94 -2.09
C ARG A 12 -24.57 27.62 -1.33
N ASP A 13 -25.28 26.64 -1.85
CA ASP A 13 -25.64 25.40 -1.18
C ASP A 13 -25.84 24.22 -2.15
N THR A 14 -26.14 23.04 -1.59
CA THR A 14 -26.41 21.81 -2.36
C THR A 14 -27.52 21.98 -3.39
N ARG A 15 -28.55 22.80 -3.09
CA ARG A 15 -29.70 23.01 -3.98
C ARG A 15 -29.24 23.74 -5.24
N ASP A 16 -28.45 24.78 -5.10
CA ASP A 16 -27.88 25.50 -6.24
C ASP A 16 -27.07 24.54 -7.14
N ALA A 17 -26.24 23.67 -6.56
CA ALA A 17 -25.47 22.69 -7.34
C ALA A 17 -26.36 21.67 -8.08
N HIS A 18 -27.43 21.20 -7.45
CA HIS A 18 -28.38 20.28 -8.09
C HIS A 18 -29.18 20.95 -9.20
N ILE A 19 -29.53 22.23 -9.07
CA ILE A 19 -30.16 23.01 -10.14
C ILE A 19 -29.25 23.09 -11.36
N ILE A 20 -27.93 23.28 -11.19
CA ILE A 20 -27.00 23.28 -12.33
C ILE A 20 -26.90 21.90 -12.99
N PHE A 21 -26.84 20.82 -12.20
CA PHE A 21 -26.87 19.49 -12.78
C PHE A 21 -28.18 19.20 -13.53
N GLU A 22 -29.30 19.68 -13.01
CA GLU A 22 -30.60 19.54 -13.66
C GLU A 22 -30.68 20.37 -14.95
N ALA A 23 -30.13 21.59 -14.95
CA ALA A 23 -30.02 22.42 -16.15
C ALA A 23 -29.19 21.75 -17.25
N VAL A 24 -28.10 21.08 -16.87
CA VAL A 24 -27.27 20.30 -17.80
C VAL A 24 -28.04 19.07 -18.30
N ARG A 25 -28.77 18.37 -17.42
CA ARG A 25 -29.58 17.20 -17.77
C ARG A 25 -30.72 17.54 -18.74
N GLN A 26 -31.40 18.67 -18.53
CA GLN A 26 -32.47 19.18 -19.41
C GLN A 26 -31.92 19.84 -20.68
N GLY A 27 -30.60 19.98 -20.83
CA GLY A 27 -29.97 20.54 -22.02
C GLY A 27 -29.94 22.08 -22.08
N PHE A 28 -30.35 22.77 -21.02
CA PHE A 28 -30.26 24.23 -20.90
C PHE A 28 -28.81 24.72 -20.78
N LEU A 29 -27.95 23.95 -20.10
CA LEU A 29 -26.52 24.22 -20.00
C LEU A 29 -25.71 23.09 -20.64
N LYS A 30 -24.57 23.44 -21.26
CA LYS A 30 -23.69 22.45 -21.90
C LYS A 30 -22.59 21.99 -20.93
N PRO A 31 -22.43 20.68 -20.68
CA PRO A 31 -21.35 20.18 -19.85
C PRO A 31 -20.02 20.21 -20.61
N VAL A 32 -18.92 20.16 -19.86
CA VAL A 32 -17.59 19.95 -20.43
C VAL A 32 -17.32 18.46 -20.64
N THR A 33 -17.04 18.07 -21.88
CA THR A 33 -16.83 16.67 -22.30
C THR A 33 -15.36 16.27 -22.40
N ARG A 34 -14.46 17.21 -22.68
CA ARG A 34 -13.00 17.02 -22.72
C ARG A 34 -12.26 18.04 -21.83
N ARG A 35 -10.94 17.90 -21.72
CA ARG A 35 -10.11 18.87 -20.99
C ARG A 35 -10.03 20.18 -21.78
N LEU A 36 -10.04 21.30 -21.08
CA LEU A 36 -9.74 22.61 -21.67
C LEU A 36 -8.28 22.61 -22.14
N ASN A 37 -8.03 23.08 -23.36
CA ASN A 37 -6.68 23.39 -23.82
C ASN A 37 -6.16 24.67 -23.14
N GLU A 38 -4.91 25.05 -23.40
CA GLU A 38 -4.27 26.18 -22.72
C GLU A 38 -4.98 27.51 -22.97
N ALA A 39 -5.36 27.81 -24.22
CA ALA A 39 -6.12 29.01 -24.55
C ALA A 39 -7.49 29.04 -23.86
N GLU A 40 -8.22 27.92 -23.88
CA GLU A 40 -9.52 27.77 -23.22
C GLU A 40 -9.44 27.96 -21.70
N ARG A 41 -8.37 27.46 -21.07
CA ARG A 41 -8.11 27.66 -19.63
C ARG A 41 -7.89 29.13 -19.30
N SER A 42 -7.03 29.80 -20.06
CA SER A 42 -6.71 31.22 -19.85
C SER A 42 -7.92 32.13 -20.03
N MET A 43 -8.85 31.79 -20.92
CA MET A 43 -10.08 32.58 -21.14
C MET A 43 -11.23 32.24 -20.19
N SER A 44 -11.39 30.97 -19.82
CA SER A 44 -12.62 30.48 -19.16
C SER A 44 -12.48 30.28 -17.65
N VAL A 45 -11.27 30.04 -17.12
CA VAL A 45 -11.06 29.83 -15.68
C VAL A 45 -10.87 31.20 -15.00
N ARG A 46 -11.99 31.83 -14.65
CA ARG A 46 -12.08 33.14 -14.03
C ARG A 46 -13.17 33.19 -12.97
N SER A 47 -13.20 34.26 -12.19
CA SER A 47 -14.21 34.48 -11.15
C SER A 47 -15.63 34.45 -11.70
N GLY A 48 -16.49 33.64 -11.07
CA GLY A 48 -17.86 33.31 -11.49
C GLY A 48 -17.99 32.10 -12.42
N ALA A 49 -16.92 31.55 -12.99
CA ALA A 49 -17.04 30.44 -13.94
C ALA A 49 -17.41 29.12 -13.24
N VAL A 50 -18.38 28.39 -13.81
CA VAL A 50 -18.83 27.07 -13.35
C VAL A 50 -18.65 26.03 -14.47
N PHE A 51 -18.11 24.88 -14.12
CA PHE A 51 -17.87 23.75 -15.01
C PHE A 51 -18.54 22.50 -14.47
N VAL A 52 -19.33 21.83 -15.31
CA VAL A 52 -19.97 20.55 -14.97
C VAL A 52 -19.54 19.49 -15.96
N TRP A 53 -19.13 18.34 -15.45
CA TRP A 53 -18.83 17.17 -16.27
C TRP A 53 -19.33 15.89 -15.63
N GLU A 54 -19.55 14.90 -16.48
CA GLU A 54 -19.84 13.53 -16.12
C GLU A 54 -18.52 12.74 -16.05
N GLU A 55 -18.29 12.03 -14.95
CA GLU A 55 -17.16 11.10 -14.82
C GLU A 55 -17.37 9.96 -15.82
N ARG A 56 -16.46 9.82 -16.80
CA ARG A 56 -16.49 8.74 -17.80
C ARG A 56 -15.19 7.97 -17.82
N ASP A 57 -15.30 6.66 -18.04
CA ASP A 57 -14.18 5.73 -17.93
C ASP A 57 -13.40 5.48 -19.23
N ASP A 58 -13.88 6.00 -20.36
CA ASP A 58 -13.31 5.88 -21.71
C ASP A 58 -12.13 6.84 -21.95
N GLU A 59 -11.31 6.57 -22.97
CA GLU A 59 -10.13 7.38 -23.31
C GLU A 59 -10.48 8.83 -23.72
N SER A 60 -11.71 9.07 -24.18
CA SER A 60 -12.26 10.39 -24.50
C SER A 60 -12.86 11.15 -23.29
N GLY A 61 -13.01 10.49 -22.14
CA GLY A 61 -13.78 10.97 -20.99
C GLY A 61 -13.02 11.81 -19.95
N LEU A 62 -13.75 12.58 -19.14
CA LEU A 62 -13.18 13.44 -18.10
C LEU A 62 -13.26 12.80 -16.70
N LYS A 63 -12.20 12.13 -16.26
CA LYS A 63 -12.14 11.55 -14.88
C LYS A 63 -11.81 12.56 -13.79
N ARG A 64 -11.02 13.59 -14.10
CA ARG A 64 -10.57 14.61 -13.14
C ARG A 64 -10.44 15.96 -13.82
N TRP A 65 -10.89 17.01 -13.14
CA TRP A 65 -10.76 18.39 -13.60
C TRP A 65 -9.33 18.91 -13.44
N THR A 66 -8.80 19.50 -14.52
CA THR A 66 -7.48 20.14 -14.56
C THR A 66 -7.61 21.54 -15.13
N ASP A 67 -7.25 22.53 -14.33
CA ASP A 67 -7.38 23.97 -14.64
C ASP A 67 -6.03 24.68 -14.81
N GLY A 68 -4.91 23.99 -14.60
CA GLY A 68 -3.57 24.52 -14.79
C GLY A 68 -3.11 25.53 -13.73
N ARG A 69 -3.90 25.76 -12.66
CA ARG A 69 -3.54 26.66 -11.56
C ARG A 69 -2.98 25.89 -10.37
N LEU A 70 -2.16 26.56 -9.56
CA LEU A 70 -1.62 25.99 -8.32
C LEU A 70 -2.61 26.23 -7.19
N TRP A 71 -3.00 25.17 -6.48
CA TRP A 71 -4.01 25.23 -5.41
C TRP A 71 -3.41 24.88 -4.05
N GLY A 72 -3.98 25.48 -3.00
CA GLY A 72 -3.77 25.14 -1.59
C GLY A 72 -4.33 23.76 -1.22
N GLN A 73 -4.16 23.38 0.04
CA GLN A 73 -4.80 22.17 0.56
C GLN A 73 -6.33 22.35 0.57
N SER A 74 -7.07 21.28 0.27
CA SER A 74 -8.53 21.28 0.34
C SER A 74 -9.02 21.61 1.75
N ARG A 75 -10.04 22.46 1.84
CA ARG A 75 -10.78 22.76 3.07
C ARG A 75 -12.23 22.35 2.89
N MET A 76 -12.74 21.50 3.78
CA MET A 76 -14.13 21.08 3.74
C MET A 76 -15.01 22.14 4.41
N ARG A 77 -16.04 22.60 3.69
CA ARG A 77 -17.11 23.46 4.19
C ARG A 77 -18.39 22.92 3.58
N GLU A 78 -19.05 22.03 4.33
CA GLU A 78 -20.15 21.23 3.80
C GLU A 78 -21.17 22.10 3.04
N PRO A 79 -21.59 21.67 1.84
CA PRO A 79 -21.29 20.40 1.17
C PRO A 79 -20.02 20.40 0.28
N TYR A 80 -19.29 21.52 0.21
CA TYR A 80 -18.23 21.75 -0.78
C TYR A 80 -16.81 21.49 -0.26
N LEU A 81 -15.91 21.22 -1.19
CA LEU A 81 -14.46 21.34 -0.99
C LEU A 81 -13.97 22.66 -1.58
N PHE A 82 -13.25 23.44 -0.78
CA PHE A 82 -12.65 24.71 -1.17
C PHE A 82 -11.13 24.60 -1.30
N TYR A 83 -10.56 25.32 -2.26
CA TYR A 83 -9.12 25.45 -2.46
C TYR A 83 -8.79 26.91 -2.77
N ASP A 84 -7.73 27.41 -2.15
CA ASP A 84 -7.25 28.78 -2.36
C ASP A 84 -6.10 28.77 -3.37
N GLU A 85 -6.11 29.66 -4.35
CA GLU A 85 -5.05 29.72 -5.38
C GLU A 85 -3.71 30.18 -4.79
N LYS A 86 -2.63 29.46 -5.09
CA LYS A 86 -1.28 29.89 -4.76
C LYS A 86 -0.78 30.84 -5.84
N LEU A 87 -0.80 32.13 -5.56
CA LEU A 87 -0.18 33.12 -6.44
C LEU A 87 1.36 32.95 -6.41
N PRO A 88 2.04 33.02 -7.56
CA PRO A 88 3.49 33.15 -7.60
C PRO A 88 3.91 34.41 -6.83
N SER A 89 4.91 34.31 -5.96
CA SER A 89 5.48 35.47 -5.27
C SER A 89 6.05 36.43 -6.34
N ALA A 90 5.36 37.54 -6.59
CA ALA A 90 6.02 38.68 -7.23
C ALA A 90 7.04 39.21 -6.22
N HIS A 91 8.28 39.38 -6.67
CA HIS A 91 9.48 39.81 -5.93
C HIS A 91 10.37 38.69 -5.37
N GLY A 92 11.42 38.40 -6.14
CA GLY A 92 12.76 38.30 -5.53
C GLY A 92 13.18 39.70 -5.09
N GLY A 93 13.70 39.83 -3.87
CA GLY A 93 14.24 41.07 -3.31
C GLY A 93 13.74 41.39 -1.90
N GLU A 94 14.64 41.16 -0.93
CA GLU A 94 14.74 41.70 0.44
C GLU A 94 13.61 41.53 1.50
N PRO A 95 13.99 41.28 2.78
CA PRO A 95 13.05 41.12 3.87
C PRO A 95 12.52 42.48 4.34
N SER A 96 11.24 42.78 4.05
CA SER A 96 10.56 43.93 4.64
C SER A 96 10.32 43.68 6.14
N THR A 97 11.00 44.46 6.98
CA THR A 97 10.76 44.59 8.42
C THR A 97 9.45 45.35 8.65
N SER A 98 8.40 44.63 9.05
CA SER A 98 7.25 45.24 9.73
C SER A 98 6.89 44.40 10.96
N PRO A 99 6.65 45.02 12.13
CA PRO A 99 6.47 44.29 13.38
C PRO A 99 5.13 43.56 13.36
N ARG A 100 5.16 42.23 13.41
CA ARG A 100 3.97 41.41 13.68
C ARG A 100 3.48 41.70 15.10
N SER A 101 2.33 42.36 15.19
CA SER A 101 1.54 42.41 16.43
C SER A 101 1.19 40.99 16.89
N PRO A 102 1.13 40.71 18.21
CA PRO A 102 0.85 39.38 18.72
C PRO A 102 -0.60 38.97 18.37
N PRO A 103 -0.88 37.65 18.20
CA PRO A 103 -2.24 37.20 17.99
C PRO A 103 -3.02 37.42 19.28
N ALA A 104 -3.89 38.42 19.29
CA ALA A 104 -4.92 38.54 20.30
C ALA A 104 -5.90 37.37 20.11
N PHE A 105 -5.82 36.37 20.99
CA PHE A 105 -6.88 35.39 21.14
C PHE A 105 -8.12 36.12 21.64
N ARG A 106 -9.06 36.42 20.74
CA ARG A 106 -10.45 36.69 21.11
C ARG A 106 -11.19 35.36 21.11
N PHE A 107 -11.55 34.89 22.31
CA PHE A 107 -12.70 34.01 22.46
C PHE A 107 -13.93 34.79 21.98
N VAL A 108 -14.55 34.32 20.91
CA VAL A 108 -15.89 34.80 20.53
C VAL A 108 -16.85 33.85 21.21
N ASP A 109 -17.49 34.33 22.28
CA ASP A 109 -18.64 33.66 22.87
C ASP A 109 -19.71 33.43 21.80
N GLY A 110 -20.27 32.21 21.79
CA GLY A 110 -21.24 31.77 20.80
C GLY A 110 -22.49 32.63 20.82
N VAL A 111 -22.59 33.55 19.87
CA VAL A 111 -23.87 34.15 19.49
C VAL A 111 -24.49 33.24 18.44
N SER A 112 -25.55 32.53 18.84
CA SER A 112 -26.49 31.86 17.95
C SER A 112 -26.90 32.82 16.84
N ARG A 113 -26.51 32.54 15.59
CA ARG A 113 -26.95 33.30 14.41
C ARG A 113 -27.74 32.39 13.48
N THR A 114 -29.03 32.67 13.48
CA THR A 114 -30.14 32.12 12.70
C THR A 114 -30.16 32.64 11.24
N ILE A 115 -29.03 32.64 10.54
CA ILE A 115 -28.98 33.00 9.10
C ILE A 115 -28.17 31.94 8.35
N PRO A 116 -28.71 31.31 7.28
CA PRO A 116 -27.91 30.42 6.45
C PRO A 116 -26.89 31.25 5.67
N SER A 117 -25.66 31.33 6.16
CA SER A 117 -24.54 31.85 5.40
C SER A 117 -24.10 30.83 4.35
N SER A 118 -23.81 31.28 3.13
CA SER A 118 -23.33 30.39 2.06
C SER A 118 -22.01 29.71 2.46
N SER A 119 -21.76 28.49 1.97
CA SER A 119 -20.51 27.78 2.27
C SER A 119 -19.26 28.58 1.85
N ALA A 120 -19.39 29.46 0.84
CA ALA A 120 -18.36 30.38 0.40
C ALA A 120 -18.05 31.50 1.41
N LEU A 121 -19.09 32.08 2.04
CA LEU A 121 -18.91 33.08 3.12
C LEU A 121 -18.33 32.44 4.38
N LEU A 122 -18.77 31.23 4.74
CA LEU A 122 -18.17 30.45 5.83
C LEU A 122 -16.69 30.13 5.58
N HIS A 123 -16.32 29.90 4.30
CA HIS A 123 -14.93 29.76 3.91
C HIS A 123 -14.15 31.08 4.06
N GLN A 124 -14.74 32.20 3.63
CA GLN A 124 -14.16 33.55 3.76
C GLN A 124 -13.84 33.91 5.21
N ASP A 125 -14.80 33.75 6.12
CA ASP A 125 -14.66 34.10 7.53
C ASP A 125 -13.54 33.31 8.21
N ARG A 126 -13.44 32.01 7.92
CA ARG A 126 -12.42 31.13 8.50
C ARG A 126 -11.03 31.30 7.89
N SER A 127 -10.96 31.85 6.68
CA SER A 127 -9.71 32.11 5.97
C SER A 127 -9.16 33.52 6.19
N GLY A 128 -9.78 34.31 7.09
CA GLY A 128 -9.31 35.67 7.42
C GLY A 128 -9.69 36.73 6.39
N GLY A 129 -10.67 36.46 5.52
CA GLY A 129 -11.35 37.46 4.69
C GLY A 129 -10.65 37.94 3.42
N ASN A 130 -9.32 37.83 3.32
CA ASN A 130 -8.52 38.54 2.31
C ASN A 130 -7.55 37.63 1.52
N HIS A 131 -8.08 36.67 0.77
CA HIS A 131 -7.26 35.93 -0.21
C HIS A 131 -7.26 36.65 -1.58
N PRO A 132 -6.09 37.00 -2.15
CA PRO A 132 -5.99 37.78 -3.39
C PRO A 132 -6.20 36.97 -4.67
N GLY A 133 -6.00 35.65 -4.63
CA GLY A 133 -6.17 34.75 -5.76
C GLY A 133 -7.58 34.15 -5.87
N LEU A 134 -7.79 33.37 -6.92
CA LEU A 134 -9.03 32.65 -7.16
C LEU A 134 -9.28 31.60 -6.06
N ILE A 135 -10.55 31.34 -5.78
CA ILE A 135 -11.05 30.29 -4.89
C ILE A 135 -11.75 29.26 -5.77
N LYS A 136 -11.40 27.99 -5.60
CA LYS A 136 -12.04 26.87 -6.28
C LYS A 136 -12.99 26.17 -5.32
N GLN A 137 -14.25 26.07 -5.72
CA GLN A 137 -15.33 25.39 -5.01
C GLN A 137 -15.73 24.14 -5.79
N ALA A 138 -15.58 22.96 -5.21
CA ALA A 138 -15.85 21.68 -5.86
C ALA A 138 -16.96 20.91 -5.16
N TYR A 139 -17.85 20.31 -5.97
CA TYR A 139 -18.96 19.46 -5.52
C TYR A 139 -19.09 18.23 -6.42
N SER A 140 -19.66 17.15 -5.90
CA SER A 140 -19.91 15.93 -6.67
C SER A 140 -21.16 15.22 -6.16
N ALA A 141 -21.96 14.70 -7.07
CA ALA A 141 -23.15 13.92 -6.75
C ALA A 141 -23.25 12.67 -7.64
N TRP A 142 -23.86 11.63 -7.10
CA TRP A 142 -24.36 10.51 -7.89
C TRP A 142 -25.70 10.90 -8.50
N VAL A 143 -25.83 10.69 -9.80
CA VAL A 143 -26.97 11.09 -10.62
C VAL A 143 -27.66 9.84 -11.15
N GLN A 144 -28.90 9.62 -10.71
CA GLN A 144 -29.74 8.51 -11.14
C GLN A 144 -30.68 8.99 -12.26
N LEU A 145 -30.26 8.81 -13.51
CA LEU A 145 -31.01 9.32 -14.69
C LEU A 145 -32.22 8.45 -15.06
N SER A 146 -32.26 7.18 -14.65
CA SER A 146 -33.41 6.30 -14.79
C SER A 146 -33.50 5.33 -13.61
N PRO A 147 -34.70 4.86 -13.22
CA PRO A 147 -34.84 3.94 -12.07
C PRO A 147 -34.03 2.65 -12.18
N THR A 148 -33.74 2.20 -13.41
CA THR A 148 -32.99 0.98 -13.72
C THR A 148 -31.58 1.24 -14.26
N GLY A 149 -31.20 2.50 -14.45
CA GLY A 149 -29.89 2.90 -14.98
C GLY A 149 -28.80 2.84 -13.92
N THR A 150 -27.55 2.71 -14.37
CA THR A 150 -26.40 2.83 -13.47
C THR A 150 -26.26 4.29 -13.00
N PRO A 151 -26.15 4.55 -11.68
CA PRO A 151 -25.88 5.88 -11.17
C PRO A 151 -24.59 6.40 -11.76
N ARG A 152 -24.60 7.63 -12.28
CA ARG A 152 -23.44 8.27 -12.89
C ARG A 152 -22.91 9.35 -12.00
N LYS A 153 -21.60 9.48 -11.88
CA LYS A 153 -21.02 10.49 -11.02
C LYS A 153 -20.81 11.79 -11.78
N TRP A 154 -21.45 12.84 -11.33
CA TRP A 154 -21.32 14.17 -11.91
C TRP A 154 -20.55 15.06 -10.97
N HIS A 155 -19.74 15.92 -11.54
CA HIS A 155 -18.90 16.84 -10.82
C HIS A 155 -19.18 18.27 -11.24
N LEU A 156 -19.04 19.16 -10.28
CA LEU A 156 -19.11 20.59 -10.48
C LEU A 156 -17.85 21.24 -9.90
N THR A 157 -17.28 22.17 -10.64
CA THR A 157 -16.24 23.08 -10.14
C THR A 157 -16.61 24.51 -10.48
N ALA A 158 -16.69 25.36 -9.46
CA ALA A 158 -16.91 26.79 -9.57
C ALA A 158 -15.67 27.56 -9.11
N TYR A 159 -15.52 28.77 -9.64
CA TYR A 159 -14.43 29.68 -9.30
C TYR A 159 -14.97 31.03 -8.88
N PHE A 160 -14.37 31.67 -7.89
CA PHE A 160 -14.68 33.06 -7.52
C PHE A 160 -13.49 33.71 -6.82
N THR A 161 -13.43 35.03 -6.77
CA THR A 161 -12.59 35.76 -5.81
C THR A 161 -13.49 36.28 -4.68
N TYR A 162 -12.95 36.48 -3.48
CA TYR A 162 -13.74 37.08 -2.40
C TYR A 162 -14.21 38.50 -2.72
N ALA A 163 -13.43 39.25 -3.52
CA ALA A 163 -13.79 40.58 -3.98
C ALA A 163 -15.01 40.56 -4.92
N ASP A 164 -15.07 39.60 -5.83
CA ASP A 164 -16.18 39.49 -6.79
C ASP A 164 -17.41 38.83 -6.18
N LEU A 165 -17.25 37.96 -5.18
CA LEU A 165 -18.31 37.11 -4.61
C LEU A 165 -19.64 37.84 -4.34
N PRO A 166 -19.68 39.07 -3.79
CA PRO A 166 -20.92 39.81 -3.56
C PRO A 166 -21.65 40.25 -4.85
N THR A 167 -20.93 40.33 -5.97
CA THR A 167 -21.41 40.84 -7.27
C THR A 167 -21.71 39.73 -8.29
N ILE A 168 -21.41 38.48 -7.96
CA ILE A 168 -21.71 37.33 -8.82
C ILE A 168 -23.18 36.94 -8.58
N PRO A 169 -24.03 36.87 -9.62
CA PRO A 169 -25.43 36.50 -9.48
C PRO A 169 -25.57 35.07 -8.94
N THR A 170 -26.63 34.83 -8.15
CA THR A 170 -27.01 33.52 -7.65
C THR A 170 -27.98 32.84 -8.60
N VAL A 171 -28.27 31.56 -8.37
CA VAL A 171 -29.20 30.75 -9.19
C VAL A 171 -30.57 31.42 -9.34
N ASP A 172 -31.09 32.06 -8.29
CA ASP A 172 -32.41 32.73 -8.33
C ASP A 172 -32.44 33.99 -9.20
N ALA A 173 -31.28 34.61 -9.41
CA ALA A 173 -31.12 35.81 -10.24
C ALA A 173 -30.89 35.48 -11.71
N ASP A 174 -30.63 34.21 -12.05
CA ASP A 174 -30.43 33.78 -13.43
C ASP A 174 -31.76 33.48 -14.12
N ALA A 175 -31.96 34.05 -15.31
CA ALA A 175 -33.24 33.97 -16.03
C ALA A 175 -33.64 32.54 -16.41
N ILE A 176 -32.66 31.67 -16.66
CA ILE A 176 -32.86 30.27 -17.04
C ILE A 176 -32.98 29.41 -15.78
N LEU A 177 -32.04 29.56 -14.84
CA LEU A 177 -31.91 28.63 -13.71
C LEU A 177 -32.97 28.81 -12.62
N ARG A 178 -33.49 30.03 -12.43
CA ARG A 178 -34.51 30.32 -11.40
C ARG A 178 -35.79 29.50 -11.53
N ASN A 179 -36.08 29.00 -12.74
CA ASN A 179 -37.29 28.25 -13.05
C ASN A 179 -37.07 26.73 -13.09
N ILE A 180 -35.85 26.24 -12.81
CA ILE A 180 -35.53 24.82 -12.88
C ILE A 180 -35.93 24.12 -11.59
N ILE A 181 -36.80 23.13 -11.72
CA ILE A 181 -37.26 22.28 -10.61
C ILE A 181 -36.44 20.99 -10.61
N VAL A 182 -35.73 20.72 -9.51
CA VAL A 182 -34.94 19.50 -9.32
C VAL A 182 -35.84 18.38 -8.81
N PRO A 183 -35.98 17.25 -9.54
CA PRO A 183 -36.78 16.13 -9.06
C PRO A 183 -36.12 15.46 -7.83
N PRO A 184 -36.91 15.03 -6.83
CA PRO A 184 -36.38 14.38 -5.64
C PRO A 184 -35.70 13.05 -5.98
N GLY A 185 -34.62 12.73 -5.28
CA GLY A 185 -33.94 11.43 -5.38
C GLY A 185 -33.01 11.24 -6.59
N ILE A 186 -33.00 12.15 -7.57
CA ILE A 186 -32.09 12.06 -8.74
C ILE A 186 -30.64 12.35 -8.35
N TYR A 187 -30.41 13.33 -7.48
CA TYR A 187 -29.07 13.81 -7.12
C TYR A 187 -28.75 13.49 -5.67
N GLN A 188 -27.75 12.64 -5.45
CA GLN A 188 -27.33 12.21 -4.11
C GLN A 188 -25.89 12.64 -3.83
N SER A 189 -25.68 13.45 -2.79
CA SER A 189 -24.33 13.84 -2.37
C SER A 189 -23.56 12.61 -1.86
N GLY A 190 -22.28 12.50 -2.19
CA GLY A 190 -21.45 11.32 -1.87
C GLY A 190 -21.17 11.08 -0.37
N LYS A 191 -21.83 11.81 0.55
CA LYS A 191 -21.61 11.75 2.01
C LYS A 191 -22.86 11.89 2.88
N ALA A 192 -24.07 11.64 2.36
CA ALA A 192 -25.24 11.53 3.24
C ALA A 192 -25.08 10.28 4.14
N ARG A 193 -24.72 10.49 5.41
CA ARG A 193 -24.92 9.51 6.50
C ARG A 193 -26.39 9.07 6.44
N LYS A 194 -26.64 7.75 6.44
CA LYS A 194 -27.95 7.23 6.83
C LYS A 194 -28.17 7.60 8.30
N GLY A 195 -28.79 8.75 8.52
CA GLY A 195 -29.52 9.01 9.75
C GLY A 195 -30.79 8.18 9.70
N ASP A 196 -31.00 7.39 10.74
CA ASP A 196 -32.24 6.66 10.97
C ASP A 196 -33.30 7.68 11.38
N ASP A 197 -34.04 8.22 10.41
CA ASP A 197 -35.25 9.01 10.64
C ASP A 197 -36.43 8.26 9.99
N GLY A 198 -36.86 7.21 10.67
CA GLY A 198 -38.16 6.59 10.45
C GLY A 198 -39.23 7.34 11.24
N THR A 199 -39.76 8.43 10.70
CA THR A 199 -41.06 8.98 11.14
C THR A 199 -41.94 9.26 9.93
N THR A 200 -42.74 8.26 9.59
CA THR A 200 -43.97 8.46 8.82
C THR A 200 -45.08 8.77 9.83
N GLU A 201 -45.74 9.90 9.61
CA GLU A 201 -46.90 10.35 10.38
C GLU A 201 -48.05 9.33 10.29
N THR A 202 -48.58 8.91 11.45
CA THR A 202 -49.98 8.49 11.58
C THR A 202 -50.54 9.00 12.91
N PHE A 203 -51.73 9.61 12.82
CA PHE A 203 -52.54 10.12 13.92
C PHE A 203 -53.12 8.99 14.80
N GLY A 204 -53.26 9.22 16.11
CA GLY A 204 -54.33 8.61 16.92
C GLY A 204 -54.01 8.16 18.36
N HIS A 205 -54.47 8.96 19.33
CA HIS A 205 -55.02 8.62 20.66
C HIS A 205 -54.16 8.03 21.81
N SER A 206 -53.95 8.90 22.82
CA SER A 206 -54.08 8.75 24.30
C SER A 206 -53.85 7.38 24.99
N ALA A 207 -52.88 7.33 25.92
CA ALA A 207 -53.05 7.12 27.37
C ALA A 207 -51.70 6.76 28.07
N LEU A 208 -51.54 7.20 29.32
CA LEU A 208 -50.41 6.94 30.26
C LEU A 208 -50.74 5.75 31.22
N PRO A 209 -49.83 5.27 32.10
CA PRO A 209 -49.11 3.98 32.09
C PRO A 209 -49.64 2.97 33.15
N PRO A 210 -48.98 1.83 33.47
CA PRO A 210 -47.98 1.83 34.57
C PRO A 210 -46.87 0.73 34.53
N LEU A 211 -45.99 0.83 35.54
CA LEU A 211 -44.84 -0.02 35.92
C LEU A 211 -45.11 -1.53 35.99
N HIS A 212 -44.09 -2.36 35.69
CA HIS A 212 -43.52 -3.32 36.66
C HIS A 212 -42.20 -3.96 36.17
N SER A 213 -41.33 -4.17 37.15
CA SER A 213 -40.09 -4.95 37.16
C SER A 213 -40.24 -6.40 36.69
N ALA A 214 -39.30 -6.90 35.87
CA ALA A 214 -38.89 -8.30 35.91
C ALA A 214 -37.52 -8.50 35.26
N VAL A 215 -36.66 -9.19 36.01
CA VAL A 215 -35.35 -9.71 35.64
C VAL A 215 -35.50 -10.69 34.48
N GLY A 216 -34.71 -10.52 33.41
CA GLY A 216 -34.71 -11.39 32.24
C GLY A 216 -33.32 -11.49 31.64
N VAL A 217 -32.72 -12.66 31.78
CA VAL A 217 -31.42 -13.10 31.25
C VAL A 217 -31.35 -12.85 29.74
N TYR A 218 -30.43 -11.99 29.28
CA TYR A 218 -30.14 -11.83 27.86
C TYR A 218 -28.92 -12.68 27.46
N ASN A 219 -29.21 -13.69 26.65
CA ASN A 219 -28.27 -14.32 25.73
C ASN A 219 -27.61 -13.21 24.88
N MET A 220 -26.31 -12.97 25.06
CA MET A 220 -25.54 -12.15 24.14
C MET A 220 -25.30 -12.93 22.85
N GLY A 221 -26.09 -12.62 21.83
CA GLY A 221 -25.72 -12.88 20.44
C GLY A 221 -24.45 -12.09 20.12
N VAL A 222 -23.37 -12.82 19.86
CA VAL A 222 -22.08 -12.29 19.41
C VAL A 222 -22.29 -11.65 18.04
N ILE A 223 -22.26 -10.31 17.96
CA ILE A 223 -22.12 -9.60 16.69
C ILE A 223 -20.63 -9.66 16.33
N SER A 224 -20.22 -10.72 15.63
CA SER A 224 -18.89 -10.85 15.05
C SER A 224 -18.86 -10.17 13.67
N GLY A 225 -18.11 -9.07 13.60
CA GLY A 225 -17.95 -8.31 12.37
C GLY A 225 -16.64 -7.51 12.34
N SER A 226 -15.54 -8.07 12.84
CA SER A 226 -14.21 -7.44 12.76
C SER A 226 -13.46 -7.96 11.53
N SER A 227 -13.27 -7.09 10.55
CA SER A 227 -12.55 -7.33 9.30
C SER A 227 -11.04 -7.30 9.54
N GLN A 228 -10.36 -8.46 9.61
CA GLN A 228 -8.90 -8.51 9.52
C GLN A 228 -8.49 -8.37 8.04
N ARG A 229 -7.51 -7.51 7.71
CA ARG A 229 -7.02 -7.33 6.33
C ARG A 229 -5.52 -7.08 6.30
N GLY A 230 -4.84 -7.89 5.49
CA GLY A 230 -3.48 -7.65 4.96
C GLY A 230 -2.36 -8.20 5.84
N HIS A 231 -1.49 -9.05 5.26
CA HIS A 231 -0.18 -9.37 5.84
C HIS A 231 0.85 -8.40 5.27
N HIS A 232 1.54 -7.64 6.11
CA HIS A 232 2.40 -6.55 5.67
C HIS A 232 3.89 -6.92 5.69
N LEU A 233 4.41 -7.34 4.54
CA LEU A 233 5.87 -7.31 4.28
C LEU A 233 6.32 -5.86 4.15
N CYS A 234 7.36 -5.48 4.89
CA CYS A 234 7.83 -4.11 4.88
C CYS A 234 9.34 -4.03 5.08
N GLY A 235 9.94 -2.94 4.61
CA GLY A 235 11.26 -2.51 5.06
C GLY A 235 11.10 -1.44 6.12
N ILE A 236 11.80 -1.57 7.25
CA ILE A 236 11.84 -0.58 8.33
C ILE A 236 13.25 -0.02 8.49
N LEU A 237 13.32 1.25 8.88
CA LEU A 237 14.57 1.97 9.08
C LEU A 237 14.44 2.93 10.26
N GLY A 238 15.45 3.01 11.12
CA GLY A 238 15.57 4.00 12.19
C GLY A 238 16.96 4.60 12.17
N LEU A 239 17.07 5.92 12.25
CA LEU A 239 18.34 6.63 12.24
C LEU A 239 18.37 7.64 13.38
N LEU A 240 19.45 7.62 14.15
CA LEU A 240 19.78 8.61 15.17
C LEU A 240 21.17 9.17 14.86
N LEU A 241 21.19 10.44 14.44
CA LEU A 241 22.41 11.21 14.30
C LEU A 241 22.78 11.79 15.66
N HIS A 242 24.07 11.69 16.01
CA HIS A 242 24.59 12.30 17.23
C HIS A 242 24.41 13.81 17.20
N ASP A 243 24.74 14.45 16.07
CA ASP A 243 24.50 15.87 15.85
C ASP A 243 23.01 16.16 15.63
N SER A 244 22.39 16.80 16.62
CA SER A 244 20.98 17.19 16.58
C SER A 244 20.65 18.27 15.54
N ASN A 245 21.66 18.96 14.99
CA ASN A 245 21.46 20.03 14.01
C ASN A 245 21.50 19.55 12.56
N THR A 246 21.80 18.26 12.34
CA THR A 246 21.78 17.65 11.01
C THR A 246 20.46 16.91 10.79
N ASP A 247 19.91 17.00 9.57
CA ASP A 247 18.64 16.36 9.22
C ASP A 247 18.85 14.91 8.74
N ALA A 248 18.18 13.95 9.39
CA ALA A 248 18.29 12.53 9.09
C ALA A 248 17.49 12.08 7.84
N ALA A 249 16.64 12.95 7.28
CA ALA A 249 15.66 12.59 6.26
C ALA A 249 16.27 12.11 4.94
N SER A 250 17.36 12.73 4.48
CA SER A 250 18.00 12.37 3.20
C SER A 250 18.55 10.94 3.26
N GLU A 251 19.28 10.63 4.32
CA GLU A 251 19.89 9.31 4.53
C GLU A 251 18.83 8.22 4.74
N VAL A 252 17.75 8.52 5.48
CA VAL A 252 16.62 7.59 5.57
C VAL A 252 15.96 7.36 4.22
N CYS A 253 15.82 8.39 3.38
CA CYS A 253 15.28 8.25 2.02
C CYS A 253 16.14 7.35 1.13
N GLU A 254 17.47 7.50 1.20
CA GLU A 254 18.43 6.64 0.49
C GLU A 254 18.36 5.20 1.00
N GLY A 255 18.35 5.00 2.32
CA GLY A 255 18.20 3.68 2.93
C GLY A 255 16.90 2.97 2.57
N LEU A 256 15.77 3.69 2.55
CA LEU A 256 14.49 3.15 2.09
C LEU A 256 14.50 2.79 0.60
N SER A 257 15.27 3.51 -0.23
CA SER A 257 15.45 3.17 -1.65
C SER A 257 16.17 1.82 -1.82
N LEU A 258 17.12 1.49 -0.95
CA LEU A 258 17.79 0.18 -0.92
C LEU A 258 16.86 -0.94 -0.48
N LEU A 259 15.94 -0.64 0.45
CA LEU A 259 14.89 -1.55 0.94
C LEU A 259 13.64 -1.59 0.05
N GLN A 260 13.59 -0.85 -1.07
CA GLN A 260 12.41 -0.73 -1.94
C GLN A 260 11.89 -2.08 -2.46
N HIS A 261 12.76 -3.09 -2.56
CA HIS A 261 12.39 -4.45 -2.94
C HIS A 261 11.46 -5.13 -1.91
N ARG A 262 11.55 -4.74 -0.62
CA ARG A 262 10.64 -5.17 0.45
C ARG A 262 9.26 -4.53 0.39
N GLY A 263 9.05 -3.54 -0.47
CA GLY A 263 7.72 -2.98 -0.66
C GLY A 263 7.67 -1.77 -1.59
N GLN A 264 6.76 -1.79 -2.57
CA GLN A 264 6.64 -0.77 -3.61
C GLN A 264 5.27 -0.07 -3.62
N ASP A 265 4.42 -0.35 -2.64
CA ASP A 265 3.05 0.14 -2.61
C ASP A 265 2.91 1.51 -1.96
N ALA A 266 3.60 1.71 -0.82
CA ALA A 266 3.62 2.96 -0.09
C ALA A 266 4.95 3.13 0.65
N CYS A 267 5.27 4.36 1.02
CA CYS A 267 6.43 4.68 1.83
C CYS A 267 6.15 5.89 2.74
N GLY A 268 6.96 6.03 3.78
CA GLY A 268 6.84 7.14 4.72
C GLY A 268 8.10 7.37 5.54
N ILE A 269 8.34 8.62 5.89
CA ILE A 269 9.40 9.06 6.81
C ILE A 269 8.76 9.98 7.84
N VAL A 270 9.13 9.78 9.11
CA VAL A 270 8.83 10.70 10.20
C VAL A 270 10.13 11.07 10.90
N THR A 271 10.41 12.36 11.02
CA THR A 271 11.58 12.90 11.74
C THR A 271 11.16 13.59 13.04
N CYS A 272 12.09 13.72 13.99
CA CYS A 272 11.89 14.47 15.23
C CYS A 272 12.82 15.70 15.26
N GLY A 273 12.24 16.88 15.05
CA GLY A 273 12.94 18.14 15.09
C GLY A 273 13.03 18.76 16.49
N PRO A 274 13.43 20.05 16.58
CA PRO A 274 13.61 20.75 17.84
C PRO A 274 12.37 20.69 18.75
N LYS A 275 12.62 20.60 20.06
CA LYS A 275 11.58 20.48 21.11
C LYS A 275 10.68 19.24 20.98
N GLY A 276 11.15 18.18 20.31
CA GLY A 276 10.42 16.91 20.22
C GLY A 276 9.29 16.92 19.18
N ARG A 277 9.27 17.87 18.24
CA ARG A 277 8.20 17.98 17.25
C ARG A 277 8.41 16.99 16.09
N PHE A 278 7.38 16.21 15.76
CA PHE A 278 7.41 15.32 14.61
C PHE A 278 7.06 16.02 13.29
N TYR A 279 7.76 15.63 12.23
CA TYR A 279 7.51 16.04 10.84
C TYR A 279 7.33 14.77 10.00
N GLN A 280 6.25 14.70 9.22
CA GLN A 280 5.87 13.47 8.52
C GLN A 280 5.63 13.72 7.04
N CYS A 281 6.12 12.79 6.21
CA CYS A 281 5.75 12.65 4.82
C CYS A 281 5.50 11.17 4.54
N LYS A 282 4.28 10.81 4.12
CA LYS A 282 3.92 9.44 3.76
C LYS A 282 2.83 9.41 2.70
N ALA A 283 2.91 8.47 1.77
CA ALA A 283 1.95 8.30 0.69
C ALA A 283 2.10 6.93 0.00
N ASN A 284 1.08 6.54 -0.77
CA ASN A 284 1.17 5.42 -1.70
C ASN A 284 2.08 5.78 -2.89
N GLY A 285 3.08 4.96 -3.18
CA GLY A 285 4.07 5.17 -4.22
C GLY A 285 5.41 4.53 -3.89
N MET A 286 6.35 4.58 -4.83
CA MET A 286 7.76 4.24 -4.57
C MET A 286 8.45 5.42 -3.87
N VAL A 287 9.55 5.16 -3.18
CA VAL A 287 10.36 6.17 -2.45
C VAL A 287 10.68 7.36 -3.35
N ARG A 288 11.17 7.11 -4.57
CA ARG A 288 11.49 8.16 -5.55
C ARG A 288 10.31 9.05 -5.97
N ASP A 289 9.08 8.56 -5.86
CA ASP A 289 7.88 9.27 -6.29
C ASP A 289 7.32 10.15 -5.16
N ILE A 290 7.63 9.81 -3.90
CA ILE A 290 7.05 10.45 -2.71
C ILE A 290 7.99 11.48 -2.09
N PHE A 291 9.30 11.23 -2.12
CA PHE A 291 10.28 12.10 -1.48
C PHE A 291 11.04 12.92 -2.52
N ASP A 292 10.39 13.98 -3.00
CA ASP A 292 11.08 15.04 -3.74
C ASP A 292 11.89 15.94 -2.79
N GLU A 293 12.72 16.82 -3.37
CA GLU A 293 13.57 17.73 -2.60
C GLU A 293 12.77 18.57 -1.59
N LYS A 294 11.56 19.02 -1.97
CA LYS A 294 10.67 19.80 -1.10
C LYS A 294 10.07 18.97 0.02
N ALA A 295 9.80 17.69 -0.20
CA ALA A 295 9.34 16.78 0.83
C ALA A 295 10.45 16.53 1.85
N ILE A 296 11.68 16.27 1.39
CA ILE A 296 12.85 16.05 2.24
C ILE A 296 13.17 17.30 3.07
N GLN A 297 13.19 18.50 2.47
CA GLN A 297 13.46 19.75 3.20
C GLN A 297 12.47 20.06 4.34
N ARG A 298 11.26 19.47 4.32
CA ARG A 298 10.27 19.64 5.39
C ARG A 298 10.45 18.67 6.56
N LEU A 299 11.27 17.64 6.38
CA LEU A 299 11.53 16.58 7.35
C LEU A 299 12.78 16.92 8.17
N VAL A 300 12.62 17.80 9.15
CA VAL A 300 13.73 18.31 9.96
C VAL A 300 14.00 17.46 11.20
N GLY A 301 15.26 17.39 11.62
CA GLY A 301 15.73 16.75 12.84
C GLY A 301 16.66 15.55 12.63
N GLY A 302 17.58 15.36 13.59
CA GLY A 302 18.57 14.28 13.58
C GLY A 302 18.07 12.92 14.07
N MET A 303 16.76 12.71 14.13
CA MET A 303 16.15 11.40 14.43
C MET A 303 15.06 11.11 13.42
N ALA A 304 15.02 9.89 12.92
CA ALA A 304 14.06 9.52 11.89
C ALA A 304 13.66 8.04 11.96
N VAL A 305 12.41 7.76 11.60
CA VAL A 305 11.90 6.42 11.31
C VAL A 305 11.33 6.41 9.91
N GLY A 306 11.72 5.42 9.12
CA GLY A 306 11.32 5.22 7.74
C GLY A 306 10.65 3.87 7.54
N HIS A 307 9.80 3.78 6.51
CA HIS A 307 9.12 2.56 6.16
C HIS A 307 8.81 2.46 4.65
N VAL A 308 8.92 1.27 4.07
CA VAL A 308 8.38 0.90 2.75
C VAL A 308 7.42 -0.29 2.89
N ARG A 309 6.23 -0.19 2.30
CA ARG A 309 5.13 -1.16 2.42
C ARG A 309 5.01 -2.02 1.18
N TYR A 310 4.97 -3.34 1.34
CA TYR A 310 4.60 -4.26 0.27
C TYR A 310 3.09 -4.21 0.00
N PRO A 311 2.65 -4.31 -1.26
CA PRO A 311 1.23 -4.35 -1.58
C PRO A 311 0.56 -5.50 -0.84
N THR A 312 -0.48 -5.21 -0.05
CA THR A 312 -1.33 -6.26 0.52
C THR A 312 -2.70 -6.23 -0.14
N ALA A 313 -3.36 -7.38 -0.18
CA ALA A 313 -4.72 -7.46 -0.65
C ALA A 313 -5.67 -6.66 0.26
N GLY A 314 -5.92 -5.39 -0.07
CA GLY A 314 -6.96 -4.58 0.58
C GLY A 314 -6.50 -3.22 1.13
N SER A 315 -5.20 -2.99 1.31
CA SER A 315 -4.68 -1.74 1.89
C SER A 315 -4.27 -0.72 0.82
N PHE A 316 -5.23 -0.05 0.17
CA PHE A 316 -4.93 1.06 -0.75
C PHE A 316 -5.07 2.43 -0.08
N ASN A 317 -5.33 2.46 1.23
CA ASN A 317 -5.54 3.70 1.93
C ASN A 317 -4.18 4.34 2.26
N ASN A 318 -3.99 5.60 1.88
CA ASN A 318 -2.83 6.40 2.29
C ASN A 318 -2.71 6.47 3.83
N ALA A 319 -3.83 6.38 4.55
CA ALA A 319 -3.84 6.40 6.01
C ALA A 319 -3.07 5.20 6.63
N GLU A 320 -3.04 4.07 5.91
CA GLU A 320 -2.34 2.85 6.32
C GLU A 320 -0.85 2.86 5.97
N ALA A 321 -0.34 3.91 5.31
CA ALA A 321 1.09 4.04 5.12
C ALA A 321 1.75 4.29 6.50
N GLN A 322 2.83 3.57 6.77
CA GLN A 322 3.64 3.73 7.97
C GLN A 322 4.76 4.77 7.72
N PRO A 323 5.40 5.34 8.75
CA PRO A 323 5.16 5.12 10.18
C PRO A 323 3.80 5.62 10.70
N PHE A 324 3.27 4.94 11.71
CA PHE A 324 2.15 5.43 12.52
C PHE A 324 2.66 6.32 13.67
N TYR A 325 1.75 7.14 14.21
CA TYR A 325 2.04 8.06 15.30
C TYR A 325 0.86 8.14 16.26
N VAL A 326 1.16 8.20 17.56
CA VAL A 326 0.23 8.60 18.62
C VAL A 326 0.84 9.70 19.47
N ASN A 327 0.04 10.69 19.85
CA ASN A 327 0.49 11.81 20.68
C ASN A 327 0.56 11.46 22.18
N SER A 328 -0.10 10.38 22.61
CA SER A 328 -0.17 9.99 24.02
C SER A 328 0.04 8.47 24.24
N PRO A 329 0.92 8.10 25.19
CA PRO A 329 1.73 9.00 26.02
C PRO A 329 3.02 9.44 25.29
N TYR A 330 3.58 10.59 25.68
CA TYR A 330 4.90 11.15 25.28
C TYR A 330 5.17 11.45 23.80
N GLY A 331 4.39 10.91 22.87
CA GLY A 331 4.62 11.04 21.43
C GLY A 331 5.48 9.88 20.91
N ILE A 332 4.82 8.91 20.28
CA ILE A 332 5.44 7.68 19.78
C ILE A 332 5.24 7.60 18.27
N VAL A 333 6.33 7.38 17.55
CA VAL A 333 6.35 7.02 16.13
C VAL A 333 6.74 5.56 16.00
N PHE A 334 6.10 4.82 15.10
CA PHE A 334 6.23 3.37 15.04
C PHE A 334 6.16 2.84 13.60
N ALA A 335 7.11 1.97 13.26
CA ALA A 335 7.17 1.22 12.01
C ALA A 335 7.37 -0.26 12.31
N HIS A 336 6.68 -1.10 11.54
CA HIS A 336 6.56 -2.54 11.76
C HIS A 336 6.66 -3.30 10.44
N ASN A 337 7.47 -4.36 10.46
CA ASN A 337 7.52 -5.42 9.44
C ASN A 337 7.09 -6.73 10.10
N GLY A 338 5.99 -7.32 9.64
CA GLY A 338 5.44 -8.54 10.22
C GLY A 338 3.93 -8.67 10.10
N ASN A 339 3.36 -9.58 10.89
CA ASN A 339 1.92 -9.72 11.04
C ASN A 339 1.52 -10.28 12.41
N LEU A 340 0.46 -9.71 12.99
CA LEU A 340 -0.20 -10.26 14.18
C LEU A 340 -1.27 -11.31 13.84
N ILE A 341 -1.30 -12.41 14.61
CA ILE A 341 -2.31 -13.48 14.44
C ILE A 341 -3.50 -13.36 15.40
N ASN A 342 -3.35 -12.62 16.51
CA ASN A 342 -4.41 -12.42 17.51
C ASN A 342 -5.05 -11.03 17.47
N THR A 343 -5.15 -10.41 16.28
CA THR A 343 -5.68 -9.05 16.11
C THR A 343 -7.10 -8.86 16.65
N ALA A 344 -7.97 -9.87 16.54
CA ALA A 344 -9.35 -9.78 17.02
C ALA A 344 -9.44 -9.55 18.54
N SER A 345 -8.65 -10.28 19.34
CA SER A 345 -8.63 -10.09 20.79
C SER A 345 -7.97 -8.78 21.19
N LEU A 346 -6.94 -8.35 20.45
CA LEU A 346 -6.28 -7.06 20.69
C LEU A 346 -7.19 -5.87 20.38
N LEU A 347 -7.98 -5.94 19.31
CA LEU A 347 -8.98 -4.92 19.00
C LEU A 347 -10.03 -4.81 20.11
N GLN A 348 -10.55 -5.94 20.58
CA GLN A 348 -11.50 -5.95 21.68
C GLN A 348 -10.90 -5.34 22.96
N PHE A 349 -9.66 -5.69 23.30
CA PHE A 349 -8.96 -5.11 24.45
C PHE A 349 -8.76 -3.60 24.31
N LEU A 350 -8.31 -3.14 23.13
CA LEU A 350 -8.05 -1.73 22.89
C LEU A 350 -9.34 -0.89 22.97
N ASP A 351 -10.46 -1.43 22.49
CA ASP A 351 -11.76 -0.75 22.51
C ASP A 351 -12.41 -0.79 23.92
N ALA A 352 -12.59 -2.00 24.47
CA ALA A 352 -13.35 -2.21 25.69
C ALA A 352 -12.58 -1.89 26.97
N THR A 353 -11.25 -2.01 26.98
CA THR A 353 -10.43 -1.87 28.19
C THR A 353 -9.50 -0.66 28.13
N ALA A 354 -8.74 -0.50 27.04
CA ALA A 354 -7.77 0.60 26.92
C ALA A 354 -8.39 1.90 26.39
N HIS A 355 -9.63 1.85 25.89
CA HIS A 355 -10.35 2.96 25.26
C HIS A 355 -9.53 3.71 24.20
N ARG A 356 -8.81 2.95 23.37
CA ARG A 356 -8.01 3.42 22.24
C ARG A 356 -8.67 3.01 20.93
N HIS A 357 -9.24 4.00 20.25
CA HIS A 357 -9.82 3.80 18.93
C HIS A 357 -8.74 3.50 17.90
N ILE A 358 -8.99 2.49 17.06
CA ILE A 358 -8.13 2.11 15.93
C ILE A 358 -8.82 2.53 14.64
N ASN A 359 -8.14 3.38 13.88
CA ASN A 359 -8.72 4.08 12.74
C ASN A 359 -8.48 3.37 11.40
N THR A 360 -7.56 2.41 11.35
CA THR A 360 -7.21 1.63 10.16
C THR A 360 -7.38 0.13 10.39
N SER A 361 -7.20 -0.66 9.32
CA SER A 361 -7.12 -2.12 9.42
C SER A 361 -5.69 -2.64 9.58
N SER A 362 -4.70 -1.76 9.75
CA SER A 362 -3.30 -2.16 9.89
C SER A 362 -3.01 -2.63 11.31
N ASP A 363 -2.51 -3.85 11.43
CA ASP A 363 -1.97 -4.43 12.65
C ASP A 363 -0.83 -3.61 13.27
N SER A 364 -0.09 -2.84 12.47
CA SER A 364 0.90 -1.88 12.96
C SER A 364 0.31 -0.76 13.83
N GLU A 365 -0.92 -0.30 13.56
CA GLU A 365 -1.63 0.67 14.42
C GLU A 365 -2.04 0.03 15.75
N LEU A 366 -2.43 -1.25 15.72
CA LEU A 366 -2.74 -2.03 16.92
C LEU A 366 -1.47 -2.19 17.77
N LEU A 367 -0.36 -2.64 17.18
CA LEU A 367 0.93 -2.80 17.86
C LEU A 367 1.39 -1.51 18.52
N LEU A 368 1.31 -0.38 17.81
CA LEU A 368 1.62 0.93 18.36
C LEU A 368 0.75 1.25 19.57
N ASN A 369 -0.56 1.03 19.49
CA ASN A 369 -1.48 1.34 20.59
C ASN A 369 -1.33 0.40 21.79
N ILE A 370 -0.98 -0.86 21.57
CA ILE A 370 -0.61 -1.78 22.66
C ILE A 370 0.67 -1.31 23.34
N PHE A 371 1.70 -0.91 22.58
CA PHE A 371 2.92 -0.35 23.15
C PHE A 371 2.63 0.93 23.96
N ALA A 372 1.87 1.86 23.37
CA ALA A 372 1.46 3.10 24.02
C ALA A 372 0.67 2.86 25.31
N ASN A 373 -0.25 1.88 25.31
CA ASN A 373 -1.01 1.50 26.48
C ASN A 373 -0.12 0.93 27.59
N ASN A 374 0.77 -0.01 27.28
CA ASN A 374 1.71 -0.56 28.27
C ASN A 374 2.64 0.53 28.83
N LEU A 375 3.07 1.49 27.99
CA LEU A 375 3.90 2.60 28.43
C LEU A 375 3.12 3.58 29.32
N GLN A 376 1.83 3.78 29.06
CA GLN A 376 0.95 4.62 29.88
C GLN A 376 0.73 4.03 31.28
N GLN A 377 0.69 2.70 31.40
CA GLN A 377 0.52 2.02 32.69
C GLN A 377 1.69 2.24 33.66
N THR A 378 2.85 2.68 33.17
CA THR A 378 3.98 3.06 34.04
C THR A 378 3.68 4.32 34.87
N GLY A 379 2.72 5.15 34.45
CA GLY A 379 2.19 6.29 35.21
C GLY A 379 3.17 7.45 35.46
N LYS A 380 4.37 7.42 34.85
CA LYS A 380 5.40 8.43 35.10
C LYS A 380 5.22 9.69 34.25
N PHE A 381 5.60 10.84 34.78
CA PHE A 381 5.61 12.08 33.99
C PHE A 381 6.77 12.11 32.97
N ARG A 382 7.90 11.47 33.32
CA ARG A 382 9.08 11.31 32.45
C ARG A 382 9.45 9.84 32.42
N ILE A 383 9.56 9.31 31.20
CA ILE A 383 9.98 7.93 30.96
C ILE A 383 11.49 7.78 31.10
N ASN A 384 11.92 6.58 31.44
CA ASN A 384 13.29 6.13 31.31
C ASN A 384 13.35 4.79 30.56
N GLU A 385 14.56 4.26 30.38
CA GLU A 385 14.78 3.00 29.66
C GLU A 385 14.05 1.80 30.30
N GLU A 386 13.96 1.74 31.64
CA GLU A 386 13.24 0.67 32.37
C GLU A 386 11.75 0.62 32.00
N ASP A 387 11.13 1.79 31.87
CA ASP A 387 9.71 1.92 31.52
C ASP A 387 9.45 1.40 30.11
N ILE A 388 10.35 1.72 29.18
CA ILE A 388 10.27 1.29 27.78
C ILE A 388 10.47 -0.22 27.69
N PHE A 389 11.49 -0.78 28.34
CA PHE A 389 11.71 -2.22 28.38
C PHE A 389 10.52 -2.97 28.98
N THR A 390 9.98 -2.46 30.09
CA THR A 390 8.79 -3.03 30.74
C THR A 390 7.58 -3.00 29.81
N ALA A 391 7.37 -1.88 29.10
CA ALA A 391 6.25 -1.72 28.18
C ALA A 391 6.37 -2.65 26.96
N ILE A 392 7.57 -2.85 26.41
CA ILE A 392 7.81 -3.80 25.31
C ILE A 392 7.61 -5.23 25.81
N GLY A 393 8.10 -5.59 27.00
CA GLY A 393 7.85 -6.90 27.59
C GLY A 393 6.35 -7.18 27.79
N GLY A 394 5.58 -6.18 28.20
CA GLY A 394 4.10 -6.24 28.27
C GLY A 394 3.46 -6.43 26.89
N LEU A 395 3.97 -5.75 25.86
CA LEU A 395 3.52 -5.92 24.48
C LEU A 395 3.77 -7.33 23.97
N MET A 396 4.97 -7.88 24.18
CA MET A 396 5.33 -9.21 23.71
C MET A 396 4.55 -10.34 24.40
N LYS A 397 4.05 -10.11 25.62
CA LYS A 397 3.12 -11.04 26.29
C LYS A 397 1.72 -11.03 25.67
N GLN A 398 1.29 -9.89 25.14
CA GLN A 398 -0.06 -9.71 24.59
C GLN A 398 -0.13 -10.05 23.10
N CYS A 399 0.87 -9.65 22.33
CA CYS A 399 0.89 -9.79 20.89
C CYS A 399 1.43 -11.15 20.48
N LYS A 400 0.72 -11.84 19.58
CA LYS A 400 1.16 -13.10 18.98
C LYS A 400 1.32 -12.92 17.49
N GLY A 401 2.38 -13.49 16.93
CA GLY A 401 2.71 -13.40 15.52
C GLY A 401 4.19 -13.11 15.34
N ALA A 402 4.53 -12.50 14.22
CA ALA A 402 5.90 -12.16 13.86
C ALA A 402 6.00 -10.64 13.69
N TYR A 403 7.05 -10.03 14.23
CA TYR A 403 7.22 -8.58 14.15
C TYR A 403 8.67 -8.18 14.41
N ALA A 404 9.18 -7.37 13.50
CA ALA A 404 10.33 -6.52 13.72
C ALA A 404 9.83 -5.07 13.75
N CYS A 405 10.19 -4.35 14.81
CA CYS A 405 9.67 -3.02 15.05
C CYS A 405 10.79 -2.02 15.25
N VAL A 406 10.64 -0.84 14.65
CA VAL A 406 11.46 0.34 14.94
C VAL A 406 10.53 1.45 15.39
N ALA A 407 10.86 2.08 16.51
CA ALA A 407 10.09 3.16 17.10
C ALA A 407 10.99 4.36 17.43
N MET A 408 10.35 5.51 17.59
CA MET A 408 10.99 6.74 18.04
C MET A 408 10.10 7.41 19.08
N LEU A 409 10.72 7.83 20.19
CA LEU A 409 10.09 8.59 21.26
C LEU A 409 10.58 10.04 21.20
N ALA A 410 9.63 10.99 21.24
CA ALA A 410 9.92 12.41 21.09
C ALA A 410 10.97 12.88 22.12
N GLY A 411 12.12 13.36 21.64
CA GLY A 411 13.19 13.88 22.49
C GLY A 411 13.89 12.86 23.38
N PHE A 412 13.69 11.56 23.16
CA PHE A 412 14.32 10.49 23.94
C PHE A 412 15.33 9.69 23.11
N GLY A 413 14.87 8.96 22.10
CA GLY A 413 15.72 8.04 21.36
C GLY A 413 14.98 7.21 20.33
N ILE A 414 15.72 6.35 19.64
CA ILE A 414 15.18 5.32 18.75
C ILE A 414 15.23 3.96 19.45
N ILE A 415 14.29 3.10 19.10
CA ILE A 415 14.08 1.80 19.73
C ILE A 415 13.90 0.76 18.64
N ALA A 416 14.48 -0.42 18.80
CA ALA A 416 14.14 -1.59 18.01
C ALA A 416 13.83 -2.78 18.91
N PHE A 417 12.92 -3.64 18.47
CA PHE A 417 12.66 -4.92 19.13
C PHE A 417 12.14 -5.96 18.14
N ARG A 418 12.36 -7.23 18.47
CA ARG A 418 12.08 -8.37 17.60
C ARG A 418 11.22 -9.40 18.32
N ASP A 419 10.31 -10.05 17.61
CA ASP A 419 9.43 -11.08 18.16
C ASP A 419 10.22 -12.20 18.87
N PRO A 420 9.61 -12.90 19.85
CA PRO A 420 10.29 -13.94 20.64
C PRO A 420 10.85 -15.12 19.83
N ASN A 421 10.34 -15.35 18.61
CA ASN A 421 10.82 -16.40 17.70
C ASN A 421 11.88 -15.89 16.72
N GLY A 422 12.14 -14.58 16.65
CA GLY A 422 13.09 -13.99 15.72
C GLY A 422 12.69 -14.12 14.25
N ILE A 423 11.39 -14.18 13.94
CA ILE A 423 10.91 -14.54 12.60
C ILE A 423 11.23 -13.44 11.57
N ARG A 424 11.01 -12.16 11.91
CA ARG A 424 11.27 -11.02 11.00
C ARG A 424 12.65 -10.40 11.25
N PRO A 425 13.41 -10.02 10.20
CA PRO A 425 14.76 -9.48 10.38
C PRO A 425 14.75 -8.01 10.82
N VAL A 426 15.64 -7.68 11.75
CA VAL A 426 16.07 -6.31 12.09
C VAL A 426 17.44 -6.37 12.77
N GLY A 427 18.34 -5.50 12.34
CA GLY A 427 19.66 -5.35 12.95
C GLY A 427 20.02 -3.89 13.15
N MET A 428 21.15 -3.69 13.82
CA MET A 428 21.70 -2.39 14.14
C MET A 428 23.12 -2.24 13.60
N ALA A 429 23.52 -0.99 13.35
CA ALA A 429 24.89 -0.66 12.99
C ALA A 429 25.27 0.72 13.53
N VAL A 430 26.57 1.01 13.55
CA VAL A 430 27.12 2.24 14.11
C VAL A 430 28.19 2.84 13.21
N ARG A 431 28.28 4.17 13.18
CA ARG A 431 29.42 4.89 12.60
C ARG A 431 29.83 6.06 13.49
N LYS A 432 31.04 6.58 13.26
CA LYS A 432 31.45 7.87 13.83
C LYS A 432 30.64 8.98 13.19
N SER A 433 30.18 9.94 13.99
CA SER A 433 29.48 11.11 13.47
C SER A 433 30.41 11.92 12.57
N ALA A 434 29.89 12.38 11.43
CA ALA A 434 30.66 13.18 10.48
C ALA A 434 30.97 14.59 11.00
N THR A 435 30.15 15.12 11.92
CA THR A 435 30.21 16.51 12.38
C THR A 435 30.60 16.67 13.84
N THR A 436 30.61 15.58 14.62
CA THR A 436 30.84 15.60 16.06
C THR A 436 31.70 14.42 16.53
N GLN A 437 32.15 14.43 17.79
CA GLN A 437 32.97 13.35 18.37
C GLN A 437 32.15 12.11 18.82
N GLY A 438 30.83 12.11 18.59
CA GLY A 438 29.94 11.01 18.97
C GLY A 438 29.72 9.98 17.87
N LYS A 439 28.68 9.16 18.03
CA LYS A 439 28.34 8.06 17.12
C LYS A 439 26.92 8.19 16.58
N ASP A 440 26.76 7.96 15.28
CA ASP A 440 25.44 7.81 14.68
C ASP A 440 25.04 6.33 14.71
N TYR A 441 23.74 6.07 14.84
CA TYR A 441 23.19 4.72 14.96
C TYR A 441 22.06 4.47 13.98
N LEU A 442 22.05 3.25 13.44
CA LEU A 442 21.09 2.78 12.46
C LEU A 442 20.40 1.51 12.96
N PHE A 443 19.09 1.41 12.75
CA PHE A 443 18.35 0.15 12.73
C PHE A 443 17.79 -0.08 11.34
N ALA A 444 17.92 -1.27 10.78
CA ALA A 444 17.37 -1.60 9.46
C ALA A 444 16.87 -3.05 9.38
N SER A 445 15.97 -3.33 8.45
CA SER A 445 15.59 -4.72 8.13
C SER A 445 16.74 -5.56 7.57
N GLU A 446 17.74 -4.94 6.93
CA GLU A 446 18.84 -5.63 6.24
C GLU A 446 20.16 -4.88 6.33
N SER A 447 21.27 -5.64 6.39
CA SER A 447 22.63 -5.12 6.51
C SER A 447 23.06 -4.23 5.34
N VAL A 448 22.49 -4.45 4.14
CA VAL A 448 22.84 -3.69 2.93
C VAL A 448 22.65 -2.18 3.09
N VAL A 449 21.74 -1.75 3.98
CA VAL A 449 21.54 -0.33 4.28
C VAL A 449 22.72 0.22 5.08
N ALA A 450 23.25 -0.55 6.04
CA ALA A 450 24.41 -0.16 6.81
C ALA A 450 25.64 -0.04 5.90
N ASP A 451 25.90 -1.06 5.08
CA ASP A 451 27.06 -1.09 4.17
C ASP A 451 27.06 0.09 3.19
N ALA A 452 25.91 0.36 2.56
CA ALA A 452 25.78 1.44 1.59
C ALA A 452 25.84 2.84 2.23
N SER A 453 25.49 2.97 3.51
CA SER A 453 25.46 4.25 4.24
C SER A 453 26.72 4.48 5.08
N GLY A 454 27.74 3.62 4.93
CA GLY A 454 29.03 3.74 5.64
C GLY A 454 28.95 3.42 7.14
N PHE A 455 27.94 2.66 7.57
CA PHE A 455 27.87 2.10 8.92
C PHE A 455 28.66 0.78 8.99
N SER A 456 29.15 0.48 10.19
CA SER A 456 29.93 -0.71 10.49
C SER A 456 29.36 -1.43 11.72
N GLU A 457 29.96 -2.56 12.10
CA GLU A 457 29.57 -3.34 13.28
C GLU A 457 28.09 -3.77 13.22
N TRP A 458 27.66 -4.32 12.06
CA TRP A 458 26.32 -4.86 11.91
C TRP A 458 26.07 -5.98 12.92
N GLU A 459 24.97 -5.87 13.67
CA GLU A 459 24.52 -6.87 14.62
C GLU A 459 22.99 -7.04 14.57
N ASP A 460 22.51 -8.27 14.44
CA ASP A 460 21.08 -8.57 14.48
C ASP A 460 20.49 -8.37 15.89
N VAL A 461 19.28 -7.82 15.98
CA VAL A 461 18.52 -7.79 17.25
C VAL A 461 18.04 -9.21 17.56
N LYS A 462 18.29 -9.66 18.79
CA LYS A 462 18.01 -11.05 19.19
C LYS A 462 16.51 -11.32 19.36
N PRO A 463 16.07 -12.58 19.27
CA PRO A 463 14.67 -12.94 19.53
C PRO A 463 14.20 -12.51 20.92
N GLY A 464 13.13 -11.73 21.00
CA GLY A 464 12.60 -11.20 22.27
C GLY A 464 13.47 -10.11 22.94
N GLU A 465 14.50 -9.62 22.25
CA GLU A 465 15.33 -8.50 22.69
C GLU A 465 14.69 -7.17 22.30
N ALA A 466 14.93 -6.17 23.15
CA ALA A 466 14.74 -4.76 22.84
C ALA A 466 16.07 -4.01 22.96
N VAL A 467 16.29 -3.09 22.03
CA VAL A 467 17.45 -2.19 21.99
C VAL A 467 16.94 -0.76 22.00
N ILE A 468 17.50 0.05 22.89
CA ILE A 468 17.20 1.47 23.04
C ILE A 468 18.49 2.24 22.79
N ILE A 469 18.41 3.25 21.92
CA ILE A 469 19.55 4.10 21.59
C ILE A 469 19.15 5.56 21.86
N THR A 470 19.90 6.18 22.76
CA THR A 470 19.89 7.62 23.01
C THR A 470 21.17 8.24 22.44
N ARG A 471 21.37 9.56 22.58
CA ARG A 471 22.64 10.17 22.14
C ARG A 471 23.80 9.82 23.08
N GLU A 472 23.46 9.41 24.30
CA GLU A 472 24.38 9.18 25.39
C GLU A 472 24.68 7.69 25.60
N SER A 473 23.73 6.80 25.28
CA SER A 473 23.79 5.38 25.61
C SER A 473 23.18 4.47 24.54
N VAL A 474 23.67 3.23 24.52
CA VAL A 474 23.02 2.07 23.89
C VAL A 474 22.70 1.08 25.00
N SER A 475 21.43 0.73 25.15
CA SER A 475 20.94 -0.19 26.16
C SER A 475 20.20 -1.36 25.53
N ARG A 476 20.47 -2.57 26.00
CA ARG A 476 19.89 -3.82 25.46
C ARG A 476 19.29 -4.64 26.59
N ARG A 477 18.15 -5.28 26.32
CA ARG A 477 17.52 -6.18 27.28
C ARG A 477 16.71 -7.28 26.61
N GLN A 478 16.84 -8.48 27.16
CA GLN A 478 15.90 -9.57 26.92
C GLN A 478 14.58 -9.27 27.65
N VAL A 479 13.52 -8.93 26.92
CA VAL A 479 12.23 -8.48 27.51
C VAL A 479 11.12 -9.53 27.44
N ALA A 480 11.29 -10.54 26.60
CA ALA A 480 10.50 -11.77 26.60
C ALA A 480 11.45 -12.98 26.74
N ALA A 481 10.99 -14.09 27.30
CA ALA A 481 11.77 -15.33 27.22
C ALA A 481 11.94 -15.69 25.74
N PRO A 482 13.17 -15.98 25.27
CA PRO A 482 13.36 -16.47 23.91
C PRO A 482 12.49 -17.72 23.70
N ALA A 483 11.65 -17.69 22.67
CA ALA A 483 11.00 -18.90 22.18
C ALA A 483 11.99 -19.65 21.27
N ASP A 484 11.51 -20.68 20.59
CA ASP A 484 12.32 -21.35 19.56
C ASP A 484 12.72 -20.33 18.48
N PHE A 485 14.03 -20.09 18.35
CA PHE A 485 14.56 -19.19 17.35
C PHE A 485 14.37 -19.82 15.97
N ALA A 486 13.52 -19.18 15.17
CA ALA A 486 13.03 -19.68 13.89
C ALA A 486 12.91 -18.50 12.90
N PRO A 487 14.02 -17.98 12.36
CA PRO A 487 13.98 -16.95 11.33
C PRO A 487 13.23 -17.46 10.10
N ASP A 488 12.58 -16.56 9.36
CA ASP A 488 11.84 -16.91 8.15
C ASP A 488 12.79 -17.40 7.05
N ILE A 489 12.67 -18.68 6.69
CA ILE A 489 13.52 -19.28 5.65
C ILE A 489 13.29 -18.64 4.27
N PHE A 490 12.12 -18.05 4.04
CA PHE A 490 11.75 -17.44 2.77
C PHE A 490 12.48 -16.11 2.51
N GLU A 491 13.03 -15.48 3.56
CA GLU A 491 13.97 -14.35 3.42
C GLU A 491 15.20 -14.77 2.59
N TYR A 492 15.76 -15.95 2.88
CA TYR A 492 16.93 -16.49 2.18
C TYR A 492 16.59 -16.99 0.76
N VAL A 493 15.43 -17.62 0.58
CA VAL A 493 14.97 -18.12 -0.73
C VAL A 493 14.79 -16.98 -1.72
N TYR A 494 14.03 -15.93 -1.34
CA TYR A 494 13.55 -14.95 -2.30
C TYR A 494 13.58 -13.51 -1.80
N PHE A 495 13.13 -13.26 -0.57
CA PHE A 495 12.65 -11.93 -0.21
C PHE A 495 13.79 -10.94 0.06
N ALA A 496 14.84 -11.36 0.77
CA ALA A 496 15.97 -10.51 1.07
C ALA A 496 16.85 -10.29 -0.15
N ARG A 497 17.60 -9.19 -0.13
CA ARG A 497 18.64 -8.93 -1.12
C ARG A 497 19.82 -9.89 -0.94
N PRO A 498 20.46 -10.33 -2.03
CA PRO A 498 21.56 -11.28 -1.97
C PRO A 498 22.79 -10.73 -1.22
N ASP A 499 23.01 -9.41 -1.28
CA ASP A 499 24.09 -8.70 -0.60
C ASP A 499 23.83 -8.42 0.88
N SER A 500 22.73 -8.94 1.45
CA SER A 500 22.44 -8.86 2.88
C SER A 500 22.97 -10.05 3.68
N VAL A 501 23.27 -9.79 4.95
CA VAL A 501 23.55 -10.79 5.98
C VAL A 501 22.42 -10.71 7.02
N LEU A 502 21.76 -11.83 7.28
CA LEU A 502 20.65 -11.95 8.23
C LEU A 502 20.99 -13.03 9.25
N ASP A 503 21.01 -12.68 10.53
CA ASP A 503 21.35 -13.60 11.62
C ASP A 503 22.70 -14.30 11.38
N GLY A 504 23.70 -13.53 10.92
CA GLY A 504 25.03 -14.03 10.55
C GLY A 504 25.09 -14.86 9.26
N ILE A 505 23.98 -15.07 8.56
CA ILE A 505 23.91 -15.87 7.33
C ILE A 505 23.90 -14.96 6.10
N SER A 506 24.85 -15.18 5.19
CA SER A 506 24.84 -14.54 3.87
C SER A 506 23.72 -15.10 3.00
N VAL A 507 22.83 -14.22 2.52
CA VAL A 507 21.74 -14.60 1.61
C VAL A 507 22.30 -15.13 0.28
N TYR A 508 23.31 -14.46 -0.29
CA TYR A 508 23.98 -14.91 -1.51
C TYR A 508 24.56 -16.32 -1.39
N ARG A 509 25.34 -16.60 -0.34
CA ARG A 509 25.94 -17.93 -0.13
C ARG A 509 24.89 -19.02 0.10
N SER A 510 23.80 -18.69 0.80
CA SER A 510 22.66 -19.60 0.97
C SER A 510 22.03 -19.98 -0.37
N ARG A 511 21.85 -19.02 -1.29
CA ARG A 511 21.32 -19.28 -2.64
C ARG A 511 22.28 -20.10 -3.52
N MET A 512 23.59 -19.90 -3.38
CA MET A 512 24.59 -20.76 -4.03
C MET A 512 24.45 -22.21 -3.56
N ALA A 513 24.38 -22.41 -2.24
CA ALA A 513 24.21 -23.74 -1.65
C ALA A 513 22.89 -24.42 -2.05
N MET A 514 21.79 -23.66 -2.14
CA MET A 514 20.53 -24.17 -2.68
C MET A 514 20.71 -24.66 -4.12
N GLY A 515 21.48 -23.95 -4.95
CA GLY A 515 21.82 -24.39 -6.30
C GLY A 515 22.61 -25.70 -6.32
N ASP A 516 23.59 -25.85 -5.42
CA ASP A 516 24.39 -27.06 -5.31
C ASP A 516 23.54 -28.26 -4.89
N ALA A 517 22.66 -28.10 -3.90
CA ALA A 517 21.79 -29.17 -3.45
C ALA A 517 20.70 -29.51 -4.48
N LEU A 518 20.13 -28.50 -5.15
CA LEU A 518 19.16 -28.70 -6.22
C LEU A 518 19.77 -29.44 -7.42
N ALA A 519 21.06 -29.24 -7.71
CA ALA A 519 21.76 -30.00 -8.75
C ALA A 519 21.77 -31.50 -8.46
N ASP A 520 21.97 -31.90 -7.21
CA ASP A 520 21.98 -33.32 -6.84
C ASP A 520 20.60 -33.95 -7.01
N GLU A 521 19.55 -33.24 -6.59
CA GLU A 521 18.17 -33.68 -6.77
C GLU A 521 17.77 -33.71 -8.25
N VAL A 522 18.16 -32.70 -9.04
CA VAL A 522 17.92 -32.69 -10.49
C VAL A 522 18.60 -33.88 -11.16
N ARG A 523 19.86 -34.17 -10.82
CA ARG A 523 20.59 -35.31 -11.38
C ARG A 523 19.87 -36.63 -11.08
N ARG A 524 19.42 -36.81 -9.84
CA ARG A 524 18.68 -38.00 -9.39
C ARG A 524 17.38 -38.18 -10.19
N VAL A 525 16.54 -37.15 -10.22
CA VAL A 525 15.22 -37.23 -10.86
C VAL A 525 15.33 -37.37 -12.39
N LEU A 526 16.29 -36.68 -13.03
CA LEU A 526 16.51 -36.83 -14.48
C LEU A 526 16.95 -38.25 -14.85
N ALA A 527 17.80 -38.88 -14.03
CA ALA A 527 18.20 -40.27 -14.23
C ALA A 527 17.02 -41.24 -14.06
N GLU A 528 16.18 -41.04 -13.04
CA GLU A 528 14.98 -41.84 -12.80
C GLU A 528 13.96 -41.75 -13.95
N GLN A 529 13.86 -40.58 -14.57
CA GLN A 529 12.93 -40.34 -15.69
C GLN A 529 13.57 -40.62 -17.07
N ASN A 530 14.85 -41.03 -17.11
CA ASN A 530 15.63 -41.20 -18.34
C ASN A 530 15.54 -39.97 -19.28
N LEU A 531 15.70 -38.77 -18.70
CA LEU A 531 15.64 -37.48 -19.40
C LEU A 531 17.00 -36.79 -19.37
N SER A 532 17.32 -36.08 -20.45
CA SER A 532 18.48 -35.18 -20.53
C SER A 532 18.04 -33.75 -20.83
N VAL A 533 18.81 -32.80 -20.33
CA VAL A 533 18.66 -31.36 -20.57
C VAL A 533 19.96 -30.82 -21.15
N ASP A 534 19.87 -29.90 -22.10
CA ASP A 534 21.00 -29.36 -22.86
C ASP A 534 21.54 -28.05 -22.27
N VAL A 535 20.71 -27.32 -21.52
CA VAL A 535 21.02 -25.98 -21.01
C VAL A 535 20.21 -25.65 -19.76
N VAL A 536 20.85 -24.93 -18.84
CA VAL A 536 20.21 -24.35 -17.65
C VAL A 536 19.91 -22.88 -17.90
N ILE A 537 18.67 -22.47 -17.67
CA ILE A 537 18.19 -21.10 -17.90
C ILE A 537 17.48 -20.61 -16.62
N PRO A 538 17.95 -19.52 -15.98
CA PRO A 538 17.27 -18.95 -14.83
C PRO A 538 16.03 -18.16 -15.23
N VAL A 539 15.05 -18.12 -14.33
CA VAL A 539 13.99 -17.11 -14.33
C VAL A 539 14.48 -15.88 -13.55
N PRO A 540 14.73 -14.74 -14.21
CA PRO A 540 15.37 -13.61 -13.57
C PRO A 540 14.43 -12.85 -12.61
N ASP A 541 14.94 -12.22 -11.53
CA ASP A 541 16.37 -12.01 -11.24
C ASP A 541 16.93 -12.93 -10.14
N THR A 542 16.10 -13.39 -9.19
CA THR A 542 16.52 -14.05 -7.95
C THR A 542 17.24 -15.38 -8.20
N SER A 543 16.70 -16.21 -9.09
CA SER A 543 17.18 -17.58 -9.31
C SER A 543 18.56 -17.66 -9.99
N ARG A 544 19.09 -16.54 -10.53
CA ARG A 544 20.38 -16.52 -11.26
C ARG A 544 21.52 -17.15 -10.46
N VAL A 545 21.61 -16.84 -9.17
CA VAL A 545 22.68 -17.34 -8.30
C VAL A 545 22.61 -18.86 -8.17
N ALA A 546 21.44 -19.39 -7.81
CA ALA A 546 21.23 -20.82 -7.66
C ALA A 546 21.37 -21.57 -8.99
N ALA A 547 20.83 -21.02 -10.08
CA ALA A 547 20.89 -21.61 -11.41
C ALA A 547 22.33 -21.69 -11.95
N LEU A 548 23.16 -20.68 -11.69
CA LEU A 548 24.57 -20.69 -12.07
C LEU A 548 25.34 -21.80 -11.35
N ASN A 549 25.21 -21.88 -10.03
CA ASN A 549 25.81 -22.94 -9.22
C ASN A 549 25.33 -24.33 -9.65
N LEU A 550 24.02 -24.48 -9.86
CA LEU A 550 23.42 -25.71 -10.35
C LEU A 550 24.01 -26.14 -11.70
N ALA A 551 24.11 -25.22 -12.66
CA ALA A 551 24.65 -25.49 -13.99
C ALA A 551 26.11 -25.94 -13.91
N GLN A 552 26.93 -25.27 -13.09
CA GLN A 552 28.33 -25.64 -12.87
C GLN A 552 28.46 -27.04 -12.29
N LYS A 553 27.65 -27.38 -11.27
CA LYS A 553 27.69 -28.69 -10.62
C LYS A 553 27.13 -29.81 -11.50
N LEU A 554 26.17 -29.52 -12.37
CA LEU A 554 25.69 -30.45 -13.40
C LEU A 554 26.62 -30.53 -14.62
N GLN A 555 27.61 -29.65 -14.74
CA GLN A 555 28.46 -29.49 -15.93
C GLN A 555 27.66 -29.20 -17.20
N LEU A 556 26.61 -28.39 -17.07
CA LEU A 556 25.75 -27.97 -18.16
C LEU A 556 25.98 -26.49 -18.50
N PRO A 557 25.80 -26.08 -19.77
CA PRO A 557 25.83 -24.68 -20.14
C PRO A 557 24.78 -23.85 -19.36
N TYR A 558 25.21 -22.75 -18.78
CA TYR A 558 24.32 -21.69 -18.28
C TYR A 558 24.05 -20.67 -19.38
N ARG A 559 22.79 -20.31 -19.60
CA ARG A 559 22.40 -19.27 -20.56
C ARG A 559 21.34 -18.36 -19.97
N GLU A 560 21.51 -17.06 -20.16
CA GLU A 560 20.43 -16.10 -19.94
C GLU A 560 19.43 -16.26 -21.10
N GLY A 561 18.43 -17.13 -20.96
CA GLY A 561 17.37 -17.28 -21.97
C GLY A 561 16.27 -16.22 -21.84
N PHE A 562 16.01 -15.76 -20.62
CA PHE A 562 15.02 -14.73 -20.33
C PHE A 562 15.67 -13.40 -19.95
N ILE A 563 15.21 -12.32 -20.55
CA ILE A 563 15.58 -10.96 -20.17
C ILE A 563 14.40 -10.28 -19.50
N LYS A 564 14.61 -9.79 -18.27
CA LYS A 564 13.62 -9.01 -17.54
C LYS A 564 13.56 -7.58 -18.06
N ASN A 565 12.36 -7.13 -18.40
CA ASN A 565 12.11 -5.75 -18.79
C ASN A 565 12.10 -4.88 -17.53
N ARG A 566 13.19 -4.13 -17.31
CA ARG A 566 13.40 -3.34 -16.09
C ARG A 566 12.45 -2.15 -15.93
N TYR A 567 11.93 -1.63 -17.04
CA TYR A 567 11.16 -0.38 -17.08
C TYR A 567 9.64 -0.60 -17.20
N VAL A 568 9.15 -1.76 -16.80
CA VAL A 568 7.71 -2.07 -16.86
C VAL A 568 7.01 -1.38 -15.69
N GLY A 569 6.20 -0.37 -15.99
CA GLY A 569 5.31 0.26 -15.00
C GLY A 569 4.20 -0.68 -14.53
N ARG A 570 3.47 -0.30 -13.46
CA ARG A 570 2.27 -1.04 -13.02
C ARG A 570 1.31 -1.13 -14.22
N THR A 571 0.88 -2.35 -14.57
CA THR A 571 -0.11 -2.56 -15.62
C THR A 571 -1.45 -2.04 -15.13
N PHE A 572 -1.97 -0.97 -15.76
CA PHE A 572 -3.33 -0.51 -15.51
C PHE A 572 -4.30 -1.66 -15.78
N ILE A 573 -5.30 -1.83 -14.91
CA ILE A 573 -6.34 -2.86 -15.05
C ILE A 573 -7.07 -2.60 -16.38
N MET A 574 -6.81 -3.45 -17.38
CA MET A 574 -7.50 -3.43 -18.66
C MET A 574 -8.68 -4.42 -18.61
N PRO A 575 -9.90 -4.03 -18.97
CA PRO A 575 -11.03 -4.95 -19.05
C PRO A 575 -10.85 -5.91 -20.25
N GLY A 576 -10.90 -7.23 -20.00
CA GLY A 576 -10.87 -8.27 -21.03
C GLY A 576 -9.95 -9.45 -20.70
N GLN A 577 -10.51 -10.67 -20.62
CA GLN A 577 -9.77 -11.90 -20.31
C GLN A 577 -8.70 -12.24 -21.37
N GLN A 578 -8.91 -11.90 -22.65
CA GLN A 578 -7.94 -12.16 -23.72
C GLN A 578 -6.66 -11.31 -23.61
N MET A 579 -6.68 -10.15 -22.97
CA MET A 579 -5.50 -9.28 -22.82
C MET A 579 -4.64 -9.61 -21.59
N ARG A 580 -5.12 -10.46 -20.65
CA ARG A 580 -4.33 -10.94 -19.51
C ARG A 580 -3.16 -11.86 -19.90
N LYS A 581 -3.27 -12.58 -21.03
CA LYS A 581 -2.17 -13.38 -21.59
C LYS A 581 -0.94 -12.55 -22.00
N LYS A 582 -1.05 -11.21 -22.12
CA LYS A 582 0.08 -10.33 -22.46
C LYS A 582 0.92 -9.86 -21.26
N ASN A 583 0.61 -10.24 -20.01
CA ASN A 583 1.28 -9.65 -18.84
C ASN A 583 2.66 -10.23 -18.52
N VAL A 584 2.93 -11.52 -18.77
CA VAL A 584 4.27 -12.10 -18.52
C VAL A 584 5.24 -11.73 -19.64
N ARG A 585 4.80 -11.78 -20.92
CA ARG A 585 5.58 -11.27 -22.07
C ARG A 585 5.93 -9.78 -21.97
N ARG A 586 5.16 -9.00 -21.19
CA ARG A 586 5.53 -7.61 -20.86
C ARG A 586 6.67 -7.53 -19.85
N LYS A 587 6.78 -8.49 -18.93
CA LYS A 587 7.79 -8.53 -17.86
C LYS A 587 9.08 -9.23 -18.28
N LEU A 588 8.98 -10.25 -19.11
CA LEU A 588 10.07 -11.11 -19.55
C LEU A 588 10.05 -11.23 -21.07
N ASN A 589 11.23 -11.26 -21.69
CA ASN A 589 11.40 -11.58 -23.10
C ASN A 589 12.24 -12.86 -23.24
N ALA A 590 11.82 -13.77 -24.11
CA ALA A 590 12.53 -15.03 -24.38
C ALA A 590 13.44 -14.87 -25.61
N MET A 591 14.73 -15.22 -25.49
CA MET A 591 15.68 -15.18 -26.60
C MET A 591 15.67 -16.50 -27.36
N ALA A 592 14.95 -16.57 -28.48
CA ALA A 592 14.65 -17.81 -29.20
C ALA A 592 15.85 -18.73 -29.47
N LEU A 593 17.03 -18.18 -29.80
CA LEU A 593 18.26 -18.95 -30.07
C LEU A 593 18.74 -19.77 -28.85
N GLU A 594 18.39 -19.34 -27.64
CA GLU A 594 18.75 -20.06 -26.41
C GLU A 594 17.82 -21.26 -26.13
N PHE A 595 16.65 -21.32 -26.76
CA PHE A 595 15.63 -22.35 -26.54
C PHE A 595 15.44 -23.30 -27.72
N SER A 596 15.53 -22.80 -28.95
CA SER A 596 15.13 -23.53 -30.15
C SER A 596 15.87 -24.86 -30.30
N GLY A 597 15.10 -25.95 -30.40
CA GLY A 597 15.61 -27.30 -30.61
C GLY A 597 16.26 -27.98 -29.40
N LYS A 598 16.19 -27.37 -28.20
CA LYS A 598 16.84 -27.85 -26.96
C LYS A 598 15.84 -28.36 -25.94
N ASN A 599 16.26 -29.33 -25.13
CA ASN A 599 15.63 -29.69 -23.85
C ASN A 599 16.18 -28.75 -22.78
N ILE A 600 15.35 -27.92 -22.17
CA ILE A 600 15.81 -26.89 -21.24
C ILE A 600 15.49 -27.26 -19.79
N LEU A 601 16.38 -26.85 -18.88
CA LEU A 601 16.12 -26.79 -17.45
C LEU A 601 15.90 -25.33 -17.04
N LEU A 602 14.65 -24.97 -16.79
CA LEU A 602 14.31 -23.69 -16.17
C LEU A 602 14.50 -23.78 -14.66
N VAL A 603 15.15 -22.79 -14.07
CA VAL A 603 15.33 -22.70 -12.62
C VAL A 603 14.65 -21.43 -12.12
N ASP A 604 13.78 -21.56 -11.13
CA ASP A 604 13.07 -20.45 -10.49
C ASP A 604 13.21 -20.54 -8.97
N ASP A 605 13.03 -19.43 -8.27
CA ASP A 605 13.17 -19.41 -6.81
C ASP A 605 12.07 -20.25 -6.13
N SER A 606 10.83 -20.13 -6.61
CA SER A 606 9.67 -20.77 -6.01
C SER A 606 8.49 -20.85 -6.99
N ILE A 607 7.55 -21.77 -6.72
CA ILE A 607 6.30 -21.90 -7.47
C ILE A 607 5.11 -21.72 -6.51
N VAL A 608 4.43 -20.57 -6.61
CA VAL A 608 3.31 -20.21 -5.72
C VAL A 608 1.94 -20.55 -6.34
N ARG A 609 1.42 -19.68 -7.23
CA ARG A 609 0.13 -19.87 -7.93
C ARG A 609 0.26 -20.67 -9.23
N GLY A 610 1.49 -20.93 -9.70
CA GLY A 610 1.78 -21.60 -10.97
C GLY A 610 1.46 -20.80 -12.25
N THR A 611 0.64 -19.74 -12.18
CA THR A 611 0.25 -18.94 -13.36
C THR A 611 1.45 -18.29 -14.07
N THR A 612 2.38 -17.68 -13.33
CA THR A 612 3.61 -17.11 -13.91
C THR A 612 4.47 -18.20 -14.54
N SER A 613 4.73 -19.29 -13.82
CA SER A 613 5.53 -20.42 -14.31
C SER A 613 4.92 -21.01 -15.58
N LYS A 614 3.59 -21.15 -15.65
CA LYS A 614 2.88 -21.61 -16.85
C LYS A 614 3.14 -20.74 -18.07
N GLU A 615 3.08 -19.42 -17.91
CA GLU A 615 3.34 -18.48 -19.00
C GLU A 615 4.82 -18.49 -19.41
N ILE A 616 5.75 -18.63 -18.46
CA ILE A 616 7.19 -18.76 -18.74
C ILE A 616 7.47 -20.02 -19.54
N ILE A 617 6.92 -21.16 -19.12
CA ILE A 617 7.04 -22.44 -19.83
C ILE A 617 6.44 -22.33 -21.24
N GLN A 618 5.26 -21.73 -21.37
CA GLN A 618 4.63 -21.50 -22.66
C GLN A 618 5.51 -20.62 -23.56
N MET A 619 6.09 -19.53 -23.03
CA MET A 619 7.01 -18.69 -23.79
C MET A 619 8.22 -19.46 -24.30
N ALA A 620 8.80 -20.35 -23.49
CA ALA A 620 9.91 -21.19 -23.91
C ALA A 620 9.51 -22.18 -25.02
N LYS A 621 8.33 -22.81 -24.90
CA LYS A 621 7.77 -23.70 -25.94
C LYS A 621 7.46 -22.95 -27.24
N ASP A 622 6.90 -21.74 -27.14
CA ASP A 622 6.56 -20.88 -28.29
C ASP A 622 7.78 -20.50 -29.13
N VAL A 623 8.96 -20.37 -28.51
CA VAL A 623 10.23 -20.07 -29.22
C VAL A 623 11.04 -21.32 -29.59
N GLY A 624 10.45 -22.52 -29.45
CA GLY A 624 10.98 -23.76 -30.01
C GLY A 624 11.69 -24.71 -29.03
N ALA A 625 11.52 -24.56 -27.71
CA ALA A 625 12.02 -25.56 -26.76
C ALA A 625 11.34 -26.93 -26.98
N LYS A 626 12.12 -28.02 -27.01
CA LYS A 626 11.62 -29.40 -27.23
C LYS A 626 10.94 -29.96 -25.98
N LYS A 627 11.65 -29.92 -24.86
CA LYS A 627 11.16 -30.28 -23.52
C LYS A 627 11.51 -29.18 -22.55
N VAL A 628 10.61 -28.89 -21.62
CA VAL A 628 10.79 -27.87 -20.59
C VAL A 628 10.68 -28.54 -19.22
N VAL A 629 11.83 -28.76 -18.59
CA VAL A 629 11.94 -29.18 -17.19
C VAL A 629 12.01 -27.93 -16.33
N MET A 630 11.24 -27.88 -15.25
CA MET A 630 11.22 -26.77 -14.30
C MET A 630 11.77 -27.24 -12.96
N ALA A 631 12.74 -26.52 -12.41
CA ALA A 631 13.29 -26.75 -11.08
C ALA A 631 13.04 -25.54 -10.16
N SER A 632 12.57 -25.81 -8.94
CA SER A 632 12.29 -24.80 -7.92
C SER A 632 13.30 -24.90 -6.79
N CYS A 633 13.97 -23.79 -6.45
CA CYS A 633 14.90 -23.71 -5.32
C CYS A 633 14.21 -23.85 -3.95
N ALA A 634 12.90 -23.64 -3.90
CA ALA A 634 12.07 -23.92 -2.73
C ALA A 634 11.33 -25.26 -2.85
N PRO A 635 11.02 -25.92 -1.73
CA PRO A 635 10.01 -26.98 -1.67
C PRO A 635 8.62 -26.49 -2.13
N PRO A 636 7.66 -27.41 -2.39
CA PRO A 636 6.32 -27.03 -2.78
C PRO A 636 5.63 -26.17 -1.71
N ILE A 637 5.18 -24.98 -2.08
CA ILE A 637 4.47 -24.06 -1.19
C ILE A 637 3.01 -24.50 -1.09
N ARG A 638 2.62 -25.02 0.09
CA ARG A 638 1.31 -25.65 0.32
C ARG A 638 0.44 -24.87 1.29
N TYR A 639 1.01 -23.95 2.06
CA TYR A 639 0.32 -23.21 3.10
C TYR A 639 0.59 -21.69 2.99
N PRO A 640 -0.35 -20.84 3.44
CA PRO A 640 -0.16 -19.40 3.43
C PRO A 640 0.84 -18.99 4.51
N ASN A 641 1.65 -17.98 4.23
CA ASN A 641 2.39 -17.31 5.30
C ASN A 641 1.44 -16.37 6.05
N VAL A 642 1.54 -16.36 7.39
CA VAL A 642 0.72 -15.52 8.28
C VAL A 642 1.56 -14.58 9.14
N TYR A 643 2.85 -14.48 8.83
CA TYR A 643 3.88 -13.75 9.58
C TYR A 643 4.41 -12.51 8.85
N GLY A 644 3.79 -12.16 7.73
CA GLY A 644 4.06 -10.92 7.01
C GLY A 644 4.07 -11.14 5.50
N ILE A 645 4.52 -12.30 5.00
CA ILE A 645 4.60 -12.58 3.56
C ILE A 645 3.22 -12.70 2.93
N ASP A 646 2.92 -11.85 1.95
CA ASP A 646 1.66 -11.92 1.20
C ASP A 646 1.66 -13.17 0.29
N MET A 647 1.14 -14.27 0.84
CA MET A 647 0.85 -15.49 0.11
C MET A 647 -0.65 -15.60 -0.14
N PRO A 648 -1.08 -16.21 -1.26
CA PRO A 648 -2.49 -16.40 -1.57
C PRO A 648 -3.17 -17.45 -0.65
N SER A 649 -4.48 -17.67 -0.80
CA SER A 649 -5.16 -18.72 -0.03
C SER A 649 -4.66 -20.12 -0.42
N ARG A 650 -4.90 -21.15 0.41
CA ARG A 650 -4.45 -22.52 0.11
C ARG A 650 -4.98 -23.00 -1.22
N THR A 651 -6.25 -22.74 -1.50
CA THR A 651 -6.91 -23.15 -2.76
C THR A 651 -6.31 -22.50 -4.02
N GLU A 652 -5.62 -21.36 -3.87
CA GLU A 652 -4.95 -20.66 -4.96
C GLU A 652 -3.49 -21.09 -5.16
N LEU A 653 -2.92 -21.85 -4.21
CA LEU A 653 -1.57 -22.42 -4.32
C LEU A 653 -1.61 -23.63 -5.26
N VAL A 654 -0.70 -23.66 -6.24
CA VAL A 654 -0.70 -24.75 -7.22
C VAL A 654 -0.35 -26.09 -6.59
N ALA A 655 0.48 -26.09 -5.55
CA ALA A 655 0.88 -27.31 -4.86
C ALA A 655 -0.12 -27.78 -3.80
N TYR A 656 -1.12 -26.99 -3.40
CA TYR A 656 -2.07 -27.42 -2.38
C TYR A 656 -2.89 -28.63 -2.87
N GLY A 657 -2.83 -29.74 -2.12
CA GLY A 657 -3.49 -30.99 -2.47
C GLY A 657 -2.99 -31.68 -3.74
N ARG A 658 -1.82 -31.30 -4.28
CA ARG A 658 -1.28 -31.87 -5.53
C ARG A 658 0.10 -32.49 -5.34
N ASP A 659 0.36 -33.56 -6.07
CA ASP A 659 1.70 -34.12 -6.25
C ASP A 659 2.47 -33.39 -7.37
N THR A 660 3.74 -33.72 -7.54
CA THR A 660 4.63 -33.07 -8.52
C THR A 660 4.17 -33.25 -9.96
N SER A 661 3.63 -34.43 -10.31
CA SER A 661 3.08 -34.72 -11.65
C SER A 661 1.85 -33.86 -11.98
N SER A 662 0.94 -33.73 -11.02
CA SER A 662 -0.23 -32.87 -11.14
C SER A 662 0.16 -31.39 -11.26
N ILE A 663 1.20 -30.96 -10.53
CA ILE A 663 1.74 -29.60 -10.64
C ILE A 663 2.36 -29.38 -12.03
N ALA A 664 3.17 -30.32 -12.53
CA ALA A 664 3.78 -30.25 -13.85
C ALA A 664 2.72 -30.09 -14.94
N SER A 665 1.67 -30.90 -14.88
CA SER A 665 0.52 -30.82 -15.79
C SER A 665 -0.20 -29.47 -15.69
N ALA A 666 -0.41 -28.96 -14.47
CA ALA A 666 -1.11 -27.68 -14.25
C ALA A 666 -0.36 -26.48 -14.88
N ILE A 667 0.98 -26.48 -14.79
CA ILE A 667 1.83 -25.43 -15.36
C ILE A 667 2.32 -25.72 -16.79
N GLY A 668 2.05 -26.90 -17.33
CA GLY A 668 2.46 -27.29 -18.68
C GLY A 668 3.94 -27.64 -18.85
N ALA A 669 4.64 -27.95 -17.75
CA ALA A 669 6.00 -28.46 -17.77
C ALA A 669 6.02 -29.95 -18.16
N ASP A 670 7.12 -30.38 -18.77
CA ASP A 670 7.35 -31.81 -19.05
C ASP A 670 7.78 -32.56 -17.78
N LEU A 671 8.43 -31.86 -16.85
CA LEU A 671 8.79 -32.35 -15.52
C LEU A 671 8.95 -31.17 -14.56
N VAL A 672 8.58 -31.35 -13.29
CA VAL A 672 8.86 -30.38 -12.22
C VAL A 672 9.66 -31.06 -11.11
N ILE A 673 10.73 -30.39 -10.70
CA ILE A 673 11.65 -30.82 -9.64
C ILE A 673 11.64 -29.75 -8.55
N PHE A 674 11.49 -30.15 -7.30
CA PHE A 674 11.51 -29.23 -6.16
C PHE A 674 12.69 -29.56 -5.27
N GLN A 675 13.30 -28.52 -4.69
CA GLN A 675 14.22 -28.69 -3.58
C GLN A 675 13.54 -29.45 -2.43
N THR A 676 14.28 -30.36 -1.77
CA THR A 676 13.78 -30.99 -0.56
C THR A 676 13.84 -30.01 0.62
N LEU A 677 12.91 -30.10 1.57
CA LEU A 677 12.93 -29.25 2.76
C LEU A 677 14.22 -29.43 3.60
N PRO A 678 14.69 -30.67 3.86
CA PRO A 678 15.97 -30.88 4.57
C PRO A 678 17.15 -30.20 3.88
N ASP A 679 17.23 -30.28 2.55
CA ASP A 679 18.31 -29.66 1.80
C ASP A 679 18.21 -28.14 1.75
N LEU A 680 17.00 -27.58 1.71
CA LEU A 680 16.81 -26.13 1.84
C LEU A 680 17.31 -25.66 3.22
N ILE A 681 16.91 -26.36 4.29
CA ILE A 681 17.32 -26.03 5.66
C ILE A 681 18.84 -26.14 5.81
N SER A 682 19.47 -27.21 5.30
CA SER A 682 20.92 -27.39 5.38
C SER A 682 21.68 -26.34 4.57
N SER A 683 21.15 -25.95 3.40
CA SER A 683 21.72 -24.92 2.53
C SER A 683 21.86 -23.58 3.24
N VAL A 684 20.94 -23.25 4.14
CA VAL A 684 20.95 -22.02 4.95
C VAL A 684 21.75 -22.23 6.25
N ARG A 685 21.43 -23.28 7.01
CA ARG A 685 22.00 -23.56 8.34
C ARG A 685 23.53 -23.72 8.32
N GLN A 686 24.12 -24.24 7.26
CA GLN A 686 25.58 -24.44 7.20
C GLN A 686 26.39 -23.15 7.41
N PHE A 687 25.80 -21.99 7.15
CA PHE A 687 26.44 -20.69 7.34
C PHE A 687 26.26 -20.12 8.76
N ASN A 688 25.31 -20.65 9.53
CA ASN A 688 25.19 -20.41 10.96
C ASN A 688 24.57 -21.64 11.67
N PRO A 689 25.40 -22.60 12.11
CA PRO A 689 24.93 -23.83 12.76
C PRO A 689 24.22 -23.62 14.09
N HIS A 690 24.31 -22.42 14.69
CA HIS A 690 23.61 -22.10 15.94
C HIS A 690 22.10 -21.95 15.74
N ILE A 691 21.62 -21.80 14.50
CA ILE A 691 20.20 -21.75 14.18
C ILE A 691 19.64 -23.18 14.11
N SER A 692 18.93 -23.57 15.17
CA SER A 692 18.36 -24.92 15.31
C SER A 692 17.12 -25.11 14.44
N ALA A 693 16.31 -24.09 14.22
CA ALA A 693 15.06 -24.17 13.47
C ALA A 693 14.87 -22.95 12.55
N PHE A 694 13.96 -23.07 11.59
CA PHE A 694 13.50 -21.97 10.75
C PHE A 694 11.99 -22.00 10.70
N ASP A 695 11.34 -20.86 10.47
CA ASP A 695 9.92 -20.86 10.10
C ASP A 695 9.79 -21.45 8.69
N CYS A 696 9.23 -22.66 8.61
CA CYS A 696 8.98 -23.41 7.37
C CYS A 696 7.48 -23.59 7.11
N SER A 697 6.64 -22.80 7.79
CA SER A 697 5.18 -22.93 7.79
C SER A 697 4.56 -23.00 6.40
N VAL A 698 5.08 -22.25 5.43
CA VAL A 698 4.60 -22.26 4.04
C VAL A 698 4.74 -23.63 3.34
N PHE A 699 5.66 -24.48 3.82
CA PHE A 699 5.91 -25.82 3.30
C PHE A 699 5.23 -26.90 4.14
N THR A 700 5.30 -26.78 5.48
CA THR A 700 4.89 -27.83 6.42
C THR A 700 3.46 -27.66 6.95
N GLY A 701 2.99 -26.41 7.03
CA GLY A 701 1.74 -26.06 7.72
C GLY A 701 1.92 -25.96 9.24
N GLU A 702 3.15 -26.07 9.74
CA GLU A 702 3.49 -25.96 11.16
C GLU A 702 3.95 -24.53 11.45
N TYR A 703 3.17 -23.81 12.25
CA TYR A 703 3.38 -22.40 12.56
C TYR A 703 4.00 -22.24 13.95
N VAL A 704 5.25 -21.75 14.00
CA VAL A 704 6.07 -21.72 15.23
C VAL A 704 5.49 -20.93 16.40
N THR A 705 4.66 -19.90 16.16
CA THR A 705 4.05 -19.11 17.25
C THR A 705 2.89 -19.81 17.95
N GLY A 706 2.42 -20.95 17.40
CA GLY A 706 1.13 -21.55 17.76
C GLY A 706 -0.06 -20.64 17.41
N GLY A 707 -1.28 -21.13 17.67
CA GLY A 707 -2.51 -20.35 17.46
C GLY A 707 -2.95 -20.16 16.01
N VAL A 708 -2.32 -20.86 15.07
CA VAL A 708 -2.70 -20.91 13.66
C VAL A 708 -3.25 -22.31 13.39
N ASP A 709 -4.57 -22.43 13.49
CA ASP A 709 -5.31 -23.67 13.30
C ASP A 709 -6.20 -23.60 12.04
N GLU A 710 -6.88 -24.70 11.74
CA GLU A 710 -7.80 -24.77 10.60
C GLU A 710 -8.91 -23.68 10.67
N PRO A 711 -9.56 -23.42 11.82
CA PRO A 711 -10.47 -22.29 11.98
C PRO A 711 -9.85 -20.94 11.63
N TYR A 712 -8.63 -20.64 12.08
CA TYR A 712 -7.93 -19.40 11.76
C TYR A 712 -7.69 -19.28 10.25
N LEU A 713 -7.17 -20.33 9.62
CA LEU A 713 -6.92 -20.33 8.18
C LEU A 713 -8.22 -20.18 7.37
N ALA A 714 -9.28 -20.88 7.75
CA ALA A 714 -10.58 -20.75 7.11
C ALA A 714 -11.17 -19.34 7.25
N ALA A 715 -11.03 -18.70 8.42
CA ALA A 715 -11.46 -17.33 8.63
C ALA A 715 -10.69 -16.34 7.74
N LEU A 716 -9.37 -16.52 7.63
CA LEU A 716 -8.50 -15.72 6.77
C LEU A 716 -8.87 -15.87 5.28
N GLU A 717 -9.17 -17.10 4.85
CA GLU A 717 -9.61 -17.40 3.49
C GLU A 717 -10.99 -16.80 3.19
N GLY A 718 -11.93 -16.89 4.12
CA GLY A 718 -13.25 -16.28 4.02
C GLY A 718 -13.18 -14.76 3.85
N GLN A 719 -12.38 -14.08 4.66
CA GLN A 719 -12.18 -12.63 4.56
C GLN A 719 -11.59 -12.21 3.21
N ARG A 720 -10.65 -12.99 2.66
CA ARG A 720 -10.10 -12.73 1.31
C ARG A 720 -11.14 -12.94 0.22
N ALA A 721 -11.95 -14.01 0.31
CA ALA A 721 -13.01 -14.27 -0.64
C ALA A 721 -14.07 -13.15 -0.63
N ASP A 722 -14.42 -12.62 0.55
CA ASP A 722 -15.34 -11.50 0.69
C ASP A 722 -14.76 -10.19 0.14
N ASN A 723 -13.45 -9.96 0.30
CA ASN A 723 -12.76 -8.83 -0.32
C ASN A 723 -12.74 -8.94 -1.86
N VAL A 724 -12.51 -10.14 -2.40
CA VAL A 724 -12.57 -10.41 -3.84
C VAL A 724 -14.01 -10.28 -4.35
N ARG A 725 -15.01 -10.77 -3.62
CA ARG A 725 -16.44 -10.62 -3.95
C ARG A 725 -16.93 -9.19 -3.84
N GLY A 726 -16.43 -8.41 -2.87
CA GLY A 726 -16.68 -6.98 -2.77
C GLY A 726 -16.14 -6.25 -4.01
N LYS A 727 -14.90 -6.56 -4.42
CA LYS A 727 -14.32 -6.07 -5.68
C LYS A 727 -15.07 -6.57 -6.92
N ALA A 728 -15.54 -7.82 -6.93
CA ALA A 728 -16.26 -8.41 -8.04
C ALA A 728 -17.71 -7.92 -8.13
N LYS A 729 -18.37 -7.56 -7.02
CA LYS A 729 -19.66 -6.87 -7.01
C LYS A 729 -19.52 -5.41 -7.48
N LEU A 730 -18.44 -4.74 -7.07
CA LEU A 730 -18.07 -3.42 -7.63
C LEU A 730 -17.78 -3.50 -9.14
N ASN A 731 -17.17 -4.59 -9.63
CA ASN A 731 -16.86 -4.80 -11.05
C ASN A 731 -17.98 -5.50 -11.85
N GLY A 732 -18.93 -6.15 -11.19
CA GLY A 732 -19.90 -7.10 -11.76
C GLY A 732 -21.28 -6.51 -12.03
N ILE A 733 -21.52 -5.25 -11.65
CA ILE A 733 -22.70 -4.49 -12.11
C ILE A 733 -22.61 -4.23 -13.64
N ASN A 734 -21.46 -4.51 -14.29
CA ASN A 734 -21.21 -4.30 -15.72
C ASN A 734 -21.31 -5.53 -16.62
N GLY A 735 -21.90 -6.66 -16.20
CA GLY A 735 -21.96 -7.84 -17.07
C GLY A 735 -23.14 -8.76 -16.83
N SER A 736 -24.22 -8.58 -17.60
CA SER A 736 -25.21 -9.65 -17.82
C SER A 736 -25.39 -9.93 -19.32
N ARG A 737 -25.53 -11.23 -19.60
CA ARG A 737 -25.54 -11.93 -20.90
C ARG A 737 -26.58 -11.36 -21.87
N ARG A 738 -26.22 -11.32 -23.16
CA ARG A 738 -27.18 -11.34 -24.27
C ARG A 738 -26.83 -12.45 -25.25
N GLU A 739 -27.86 -13.20 -25.58
CA GLU A 739 -27.91 -14.27 -26.58
C GLU A 739 -27.64 -13.73 -28.00
N ASP A 740 -27.14 -14.64 -28.83
CA ASP A 740 -26.84 -14.43 -30.25
C ASP A 740 -28.06 -13.91 -31.02
N VAL A 741 -27.90 -12.72 -31.62
CA VAL A 741 -28.76 -12.26 -32.71
C VAL A 741 -27.88 -11.94 -33.90
N THR A 742 -28.03 -12.77 -34.92
CA THR A 742 -27.46 -12.65 -36.26
C THR A 742 -28.01 -11.39 -36.93
N VAL A 743 -27.15 -10.46 -37.34
CA VAL A 743 -27.50 -9.38 -38.28
C VAL A 743 -26.39 -9.23 -39.31
N MET A 744 -26.71 -9.56 -40.56
CA MET A 744 -25.92 -9.30 -41.76
C MET A 744 -26.09 -7.84 -42.22
N SER A 745 -25.02 -7.22 -42.73
CA SER A 745 -25.01 -6.05 -43.62
C SER A 745 -23.55 -5.74 -44.00
N SER A 746 -22.96 -6.30 -45.06
CA SER A 746 -22.96 -5.84 -46.47
C SER A 746 -22.13 -4.56 -46.79
N GLY A 747 -20.81 -4.75 -46.96
CA GLY A 747 -19.94 -4.15 -48.00
C GLY A 747 -19.37 -2.71 -47.82
N PRO A 748 -18.29 -2.33 -48.55
CA PRO A 748 -17.48 -3.10 -49.50
C PRO A 748 -15.99 -3.27 -49.09
N MET A 749 -15.38 -4.30 -49.67
CA MET A 749 -13.93 -4.55 -49.65
C MET A 749 -13.16 -3.40 -50.32
N ASN A 750 -12.00 -3.07 -49.74
CA ASN A 750 -10.81 -2.75 -50.52
C ASN A 750 -9.59 -3.22 -49.71
N GLY A 751 -8.88 -4.18 -50.30
CA GLY A 751 -7.62 -4.70 -49.78
C GLY A 751 -6.48 -3.71 -50.01
N ALA A 752 -5.62 -3.61 -49.01
CA ALA A 752 -4.22 -3.31 -49.19
C ALA A 752 -3.48 -4.00 -48.04
N ASP A 753 -2.51 -4.82 -48.42
CA ASP A 753 -1.49 -5.43 -47.58
C ASP A 753 -0.94 -4.44 -46.55
N ASP A 754 -0.72 -4.93 -45.32
CA ASP A 754 0.44 -4.56 -44.52
C ASP A 754 0.64 -5.62 -43.41
N THR A 755 1.12 -6.79 -43.83
CA THR A 755 1.91 -7.68 -42.97
C THR A 755 3.27 -7.04 -42.70
N VAL A 756 3.42 -6.34 -41.57
CA VAL A 756 4.73 -6.06 -40.98
C VAL A 756 4.75 -6.62 -39.56
N GLY A 757 4.74 -7.95 -39.48
CA GLY A 757 5.29 -8.66 -38.34
C GLY A 757 6.79 -8.81 -38.54
N LEU A 758 7.59 -8.11 -37.74
CA LEU A 758 9.04 -8.31 -37.69
C LEU A 758 9.34 -9.68 -37.06
N HIS A 759 9.28 -10.73 -37.87
CA HIS A 759 9.83 -12.04 -37.55
C HIS A 759 11.29 -12.06 -37.98
N ASN A 760 12.21 -12.21 -37.01
CA ASN A 760 13.58 -12.64 -37.29
C ASN A 760 13.54 -14.11 -37.72
N THR A 761 13.44 -14.36 -39.02
CA THR A 761 13.66 -15.68 -39.62
C THR A 761 15.16 -15.85 -39.88
N TRP A 762 15.83 -16.61 -39.03
CA TRP A 762 17.15 -17.16 -39.31
C TRP A 762 16.95 -18.47 -40.09
N GLN A 763 17.40 -18.51 -41.34
CA GLN A 763 17.49 -19.74 -42.13
C GLN A 763 18.89 -20.33 -41.94
N SER A 764 18.95 -21.55 -41.41
CA SER A 764 20.17 -22.36 -41.39
C SER A 764 20.46 -22.91 -42.79
N ASN A 765 21.64 -22.61 -43.32
CA ASN A 765 22.34 -23.53 -44.22
C ASN A 765 23.18 -24.50 -43.40
#